data_AF-A0A928Y5U2-F1
#
_entry.id   AF-A0A928Y5U2-F1
#
_cell.length_a   1.000
_cell.length_b   1.000
_cell.length_c   1.000
_cell.angle_alpha   90.00
_cell.angle_beta   90.00
_cell.angle_gamma   90.00
#
_symmetry.space_group_name_H-M   'P 1'
#
loop_
_entity.id
_entity.type
_entity.pdbx_description
1 polymer ?
#
loop_
_entity_poly.entity_id
_entity_poly.type
_entity_poly.pdbx_seq_one_letter_code
_entity_poly.pdbx_strand_id
1 'polypeptide(L)'
;MNQKRGCRHIFAALLASAVLTTPVPAIGAYGSQEPPRILNLWFDWRMPDEELARLAKWDIIVLDMDQQARYPDRIRKLRTLNPKAKILAYISSSNIAAARFVEEPHFPGYRLAHAIPEEWYMHRGTQRVGFWSGAWLLNNTAQGPTDSKGRRWTDFLPEFIATELWSTGLWDGIFLDDALPGATYFVGGGLDATGDGKADDDAWVNSQWQAGWKHMAAELRRRLGPNALIMGNGSVQYASDTNGILFESFPRYGGWAQGFRDYQTAIRTNARPSITAFNANTNNSNTPTNYALMRFTLVTSMLADGYFSFDFGEKNHGQTWWYDEYDAQLGPASVPATLLEPAGESGIVEGVWWREYSRGAVLVNSTKDAKRITLASPYERLRGTQDPTVNNGKIVAEVDIPAQDGLLLYRRIEPSALKKSSDFRNGSFVRVYAKDGMQVRSAFFAQRAGVPGGARVVIADADGDGKTDVFWSKDGAVSMQFGNGTRRTIRPFGSAYRGDISLAVGNVDRDSALELVVGIGNKAQVRVLELSGVSRAAWDAYVPWFRGGVHVAIGDLDGDGLREIVTGAGPTGGPHIRIWKTDGNVWGGGFFAFDAKERGGVSVAVGDVNGDGKDEIIAGSGEGSIPRVRVFAFDGTLLNEFTLASHPSAIGVHVSVSDIDDDGVPEILASGIEPAS
;
A
#
# COMPACT_ATOMS: atom_id res chain seq x y z
N MET A 1 -77.59 -13.27 -4.08
CA MET A 1 -78.19 -12.78 -2.82
C MET A 1 -77.12 -12.00 -2.07
N ASN A 2 -77.37 -10.69 -1.86
CA ASN A 2 -76.88 -9.76 -0.83
C ASN A 2 -75.39 -9.81 -0.37
N GLN A 3 -74.60 -8.73 -0.56
CA GLN A 3 -74.52 -7.53 0.31
C GLN A 3 -74.28 -7.93 1.79
N LYS A 4 -73.32 -7.40 2.58
CA LYS A 4 -72.80 -6.02 2.75
C LYS A 4 -71.86 -6.07 3.98
N ARG A 5 -70.63 -5.55 3.97
CA ARG A 5 -70.11 -4.33 4.67
C ARG A 5 -68.66 -4.72 5.07
N GLY A 6 -67.58 -3.97 4.88
CA GLY A 6 -67.40 -2.53 4.88
C GLY A 6 -66.65 -2.13 6.15
N CYS A 7 -65.32 -1.95 6.09
CA CYS A 7 -64.64 -0.74 6.59
C CYS A 7 -63.13 -0.75 6.24
N ARG A 8 -62.66 0.42 5.83
CA ARG A 8 -61.28 0.75 5.40
C ARG A 8 -60.41 0.98 6.63
N HIS A 9 -59.11 0.64 6.55
CA HIS A 9 -58.03 1.60 6.79
C HIS A 9 -56.73 1.15 6.10
N ILE A 10 -56.05 2.15 5.57
CA ILE A 10 -54.84 2.15 4.75
C ILE A 10 -53.63 2.01 5.69
N PHE A 11 -52.65 1.16 5.37
CA PHE A 11 -51.23 1.56 5.31
C PHE A 11 -50.40 0.50 4.57
N ALA A 12 -49.39 1.01 3.87
CA ALA A 12 -48.75 0.43 2.71
C ALA A 12 -47.76 -0.70 2.99
N ALA A 13 -47.51 -1.45 1.93
CA ALA A 13 -46.67 -2.63 1.80
C ALA A 13 -45.19 -2.41 2.13
N LEU A 14 -44.55 -3.47 2.62
CA LEU A 14 -43.17 -3.85 2.29
C LEU A 14 -43.00 -5.34 2.61
N LEU A 15 -43.29 -6.20 1.61
CA LEU A 15 -42.83 -7.58 1.59
C LEU A 15 -41.36 -7.57 1.19
N ALA A 16 -40.47 -7.88 2.12
CA ALA A 16 -39.08 -8.17 1.84
C ALA A 16 -38.98 -9.53 1.14
N SER A 17 -38.75 -9.51 -0.16
CA SER A 17 -38.35 -10.69 -0.93
C SER A 17 -36.93 -11.07 -0.51
N ALA A 18 -36.79 -12.23 0.13
CA ALA A 18 -35.51 -12.85 0.42
C ALA A 18 -34.82 -13.23 -0.90
N VAL A 19 -33.82 -12.44 -1.31
CA VAL A 19 -32.85 -12.84 -2.31
C VAL A 19 -31.77 -13.64 -1.59
N LEU A 20 -31.76 -14.94 -1.81
CA LEU A 20 -30.62 -15.80 -1.53
C LEU A 20 -29.43 -15.31 -2.36
N THR A 21 -28.59 -14.47 -1.77
CA THR A 21 -27.28 -14.15 -2.34
C THR A 21 -26.39 -15.37 -2.14
N THR A 22 -26.08 -16.07 -3.23
CA THR A 22 -24.87 -16.89 -3.25
C THR A 22 -23.69 -15.96 -2.91
N PRO A 23 -22.77 -16.33 -2.00
CA PRO A 23 -21.57 -15.54 -1.82
C PRO A 23 -20.86 -15.53 -3.17
N VAL A 24 -20.76 -14.34 -3.78
CA VAL A 24 -19.79 -14.10 -4.84
C VAL A 24 -18.46 -14.50 -4.22
N PRO A 25 -17.73 -15.51 -4.74
CA PRO A 25 -16.38 -15.74 -4.26
C PRO A 25 -15.65 -14.42 -4.47
N ALA A 26 -15.19 -13.81 -3.38
CA ALA A 26 -14.39 -12.61 -3.43
C ALA A 26 -13.23 -12.89 -4.40
N ILE A 27 -13.27 -12.26 -5.57
CA ILE A 27 -12.25 -12.39 -6.60
C ILE A 27 -11.02 -11.67 -6.04
N GLY A 28 -10.22 -12.41 -5.28
CA GLY A 28 -8.99 -11.94 -4.68
C GLY A 28 -7.93 -11.73 -5.75
N ALA A 29 -7.78 -10.49 -6.21
CA ALA A 29 -6.56 -10.02 -6.85
C ALA A 29 -6.01 -8.89 -5.98
N TYR A 30 -5.35 -9.23 -4.89
CA TYR A 30 -4.60 -8.26 -4.09
C TYR A 30 -3.14 -8.43 -4.48
N GLY A 31 -2.60 -7.51 -5.33
CA GLY A 31 -1.26 -6.91 -5.18
C GLY A 31 -1.25 -6.02 -3.94
N SER A 32 -0.23 -5.23 -3.63
CA SER A 32 -0.42 -4.13 -2.67
C SER A 32 -1.44 -3.14 -3.26
N GLN A 33 -2.73 -3.28 -2.95
CA GLN A 33 -3.77 -2.42 -3.53
C GLN A 33 -3.70 -0.96 -3.04
N GLU A 34 -2.76 -0.65 -2.15
CA GLU A 34 -2.54 0.66 -1.58
C GLU A 34 -1.70 1.53 -2.53
N PRO A 35 -2.21 2.71 -2.93
CA PRO A 35 -1.45 3.72 -3.66
C PRO A 35 -0.13 4.08 -2.94
N PRO A 36 0.98 4.20 -3.67
CA PRO A 36 1.11 4.12 -5.13
C PRO A 36 1.07 2.69 -5.69
N ARG A 37 0.35 2.50 -6.79
CA ARG A 37 0.29 1.21 -7.52
C ARG A 37 1.32 1.20 -8.65
N ILE A 38 2.15 0.18 -8.71
CA ILE A 38 3.32 0.18 -9.61
C ILE A 38 3.38 -1.06 -10.50
N LEU A 39 3.81 -0.85 -11.74
CA LEU A 39 3.99 -1.85 -12.79
C LEU A 39 5.44 -1.81 -13.27
N ASN A 40 6.02 -2.99 -13.55
CA ASN A 40 7.34 -3.10 -14.17
C ASN A 40 7.26 -3.81 -15.53
N LEU A 41 7.91 -3.23 -16.53
CA LEU A 41 8.23 -3.90 -17.78
C LEU A 41 9.63 -4.48 -17.66
N TRP A 42 9.73 -5.81 -17.61
CA TRP A 42 11.01 -6.51 -17.49
C TRP A 42 11.25 -7.45 -18.66
N PHE A 43 12.00 -6.94 -19.63
CA PHE A 43 12.40 -7.63 -20.86
C PHE A 43 13.87 -8.04 -20.86
N ASP A 44 14.63 -7.85 -19.77
CA ASP A 44 15.95 -8.48 -19.62
C ASP A 44 15.78 -9.99 -19.38
N TRP A 45 16.37 -10.79 -20.25
CA TRP A 45 16.19 -12.23 -20.23
C TRP A 45 16.81 -12.94 -19.02
N ARG A 46 17.79 -12.34 -18.32
CA ARG A 46 18.62 -13.05 -17.34
C ARG A 46 18.00 -13.21 -15.94
N MET A 47 17.11 -12.31 -15.51
CA MET A 47 16.43 -12.29 -14.19
C MET A 47 17.27 -12.83 -13.02
N PRO A 48 18.49 -12.32 -12.71
CA PRO A 48 19.32 -12.86 -11.63
C PRO A 48 18.63 -12.76 -10.26
N ASP A 49 19.07 -13.54 -9.28
CA ASP A 49 18.37 -13.66 -7.97
C ASP A 49 18.22 -12.34 -7.23
N GLU A 50 19.21 -11.45 -7.31
CA GLU A 50 19.16 -10.12 -6.73
C GLU A 50 18.04 -9.28 -7.35
N GLU A 51 17.93 -9.27 -8.68
CA GLU A 51 16.88 -8.54 -9.40
C GLU A 51 15.51 -9.16 -9.19
N LEU A 52 15.44 -10.49 -8.99
CA LEU A 52 14.19 -11.18 -8.70
C LEU A 52 13.57 -10.72 -7.38
N ALA A 53 14.38 -10.54 -6.34
CA ALA A 53 13.92 -10.03 -5.05
C ALA A 53 13.44 -8.57 -5.15
N ARG A 54 14.07 -7.77 -6.02
CA ARG A 54 13.64 -6.39 -6.30
C ARG A 54 12.33 -6.39 -7.09
N LEU A 55 12.25 -7.11 -8.20
CA LEU A 55 11.06 -7.23 -9.04
C LEU A 55 9.82 -7.68 -8.26
N ALA A 56 10.01 -8.56 -7.26
CA ALA A 56 8.92 -9.00 -6.39
C ALA A 56 8.22 -7.87 -5.64
N LYS A 57 8.80 -6.65 -5.57
CA LYS A 57 8.16 -5.48 -4.95
C LYS A 57 7.06 -4.83 -5.81
N TRP A 58 6.96 -5.13 -7.11
CA TRP A 58 5.96 -4.55 -7.99
C TRP A 58 4.61 -5.28 -7.92
N ASP A 59 3.52 -4.56 -8.13
CA ASP A 59 2.17 -5.13 -8.16
C ASP A 59 1.90 -5.92 -9.45
N ILE A 60 2.40 -5.39 -10.57
CA ILE A 60 2.29 -6.01 -11.90
C ILE A 60 3.67 -6.11 -12.53
N ILE A 61 4.00 -7.29 -13.03
CA ILE A 61 5.27 -7.57 -13.71
C ILE A 61 4.94 -8.10 -15.09
N VAL A 62 5.41 -7.42 -16.13
CA VAL A 62 5.26 -7.86 -17.52
C VAL A 62 6.59 -8.46 -17.96
N LEU A 63 6.54 -9.72 -18.41
CA LEU A 63 7.71 -10.48 -18.84
C LEU A 63 7.55 -10.93 -20.28
N ASP A 64 8.66 -11.03 -21.02
CA ASP A 64 8.66 -11.67 -22.33
C ASP A 64 8.10 -13.11 -22.24
N MET A 65 7.23 -13.52 -23.17
CA MET A 65 6.65 -14.87 -23.18
C MET A 65 7.70 -15.99 -23.17
N ASP A 66 8.89 -15.78 -23.73
CA ASP A 66 9.94 -16.81 -23.76
C ASP A 66 10.53 -17.11 -22.37
N GLN A 67 10.25 -16.27 -21.37
CA GLN A 67 10.69 -16.50 -20.00
C GLN A 67 10.15 -17.80 -19.40
N GLN A 68 8.97 -18.28 -19.83
CA GLN A 68 8.46 -19.57 -19.36
C GLN A 68 9.35 -20.75 -19.79
N ALA A 69 10.06 -20.62 -20.90
CA ALA A 69 10.95 -21.64 -21.42
C ALA A 69 12.39 -21.44 -20.93
N ARG A 70 12.83 -20.18 -20.77
CA ARG A 70 14.16 -19.84 -20.25
C ARG A 70 14.28 -20.12 -18.75
N TYR A 71 13.35 -19.60 -17.94
CA TYR A 71 13.44 -19.61 -16.49
C TYR A 71 12.08 -19.80 -15.78
N PRO A 72 11.36 -20.92 -16.00
CA PRO A 72 10.06 -21.16 -15.38
C PRO A 72 10.11 -21.15 -13.84
N ASP A 73 11.19 -21.64 -13.25
CA ASP A 73 11.37 -21.65 -11.79
C ASP A 73 11.55 -20.25 -11.20
N ARG A 74 12.07 -19.30 -11.98
CA ARG A 74 12.16 -17.90 -11.54
C ARG A 74 10.79 -17.24 -11.48
N ILE A 75 9.90 -17.53 -12.43
CA ILE A 75 8.50 -17.07 -12.39
C ILE A 75 7.79 -17.64 -11.14
N ARG A 76 7.98 -18.93 -10.84
CA ARG A 76 7.44 -19.56 -9.61
C ARG A 76 8.04 -18.94 -8.34
N LYS A 77 9.33 -18.62 -8.34
CA LYS A 77 10.00 -17.95 -7.22
C LYS A 77 9.48 -16.53 -7.01
N LEU A 78 9.20 -15.75 -8.06
CA LEU A 78 8.51 -14.45 -7.94
C LEU A 78 7.17 -14.60 -7.22
N ARG A 79 6.36 -15.60 -7.60
CA ARG A 79 5.08 -15.87 -6.92
C ARG A 79 5.25 -16.28 -5.46
N THR A 80 6.37 -16.91 -5.11
CA THR A 80 6.67 -17.27 -3.71
C THR A 80 7.08 -16.04 -2.91
N LEU A 81 7.91 -15.17 -3.50
CA LEU A 81 8.36 -13.92 -2.88
C LEU A 81 7.22 -12.91 -2.72
N ASN A 82 6.32 -12.85 -3.70
CA ASN A 82 5.14 -12.02 -3.67
C ASN A 82 3.94 -12.76 -4.31
N PRO A 83 3.13 -13.48 -3.49
CA PRO A 83 1.92 -14.16 -3.96
C PRO A 83 0.84 -13.21 -4.49
N LYS A 84 0.97 -11.93 -4.16
CA LYS A 84 0.02 -10.86 -4.47
C LYS A 84 0.28 -10.26 -5.87
N ALA A 85 1.53 -10.26 -6.34
CA ALA A 85 1.90 -9.75 -7.66
C ALA A 85 1.19 -10.48 -8.81
N LYS A 86 0.89 -9.75 -9.89
CA LYS A 86 0.34 -10.27 -11.14
C LYS A 86 1.40 -10.30 -12.23
N ILE A 87 1.56 -11.45 -12.86
CA ILE A 87 2.58 -11.67 -13.88
C ILE A 87 1.91 -11.84 -15.24
N LEU A 88 2.22 -10.92 -16.16
CA LEU A 88 1.66 -10.92 -17.52
C LEU A 88 2.70 -11.37 -18.54
N ALA A 89 2.29 -12.20 -19.50
CA ALA A 89 3.12 -12.53 -20.66
C ALA A 89 3.01 -11.43 -21.71
N TYR A 90 4.13 -10.87 -22.14
CA TYR A 90 4.23 -9.92 -23.24
C TYR A 90 4.25 -10.65 -24.58
N ILE A 91 3.32 -10.27 -25.47
CA ILE A 91 3.27 -10.65 -26.88
C ILE A 91 2.82 -9.43 -27.69
N SER A 92 3.43 -9.18 -28.85
CA SER A 92 2.89 -8.19 -29.79
C SER A 92 1.66 -8.75 -30.51
N SER A 93 0.57 -7.98 -30.48
CA SER A 93 -0.68 -8.32 -31.16
C SER A 93 -0.67 -8.01 -32.65
N SER A 94 0.24 -7.13 -33.09
CA SER A 94 0.19 -6.55 -34.44
C SER A 94 1.48 -6.71 -35.22
N ASN A 95 2.58 -7.14 -34.60
CA ASN A 95 3.88 -7.24 -35.26
C ASN A 95 4.62 -8.51 -34.84
N ILE A 96 5.56 -8.94 -35.68
CA ILE A 96 6.50 -10.00 -35.33
C ILE A 96 7.93 -9.54 -35.60
N ALA A 97 8.77 -9.61 -34.56
CA ALA A 97 10.18 -9.24 -34.65
C ALA A 97 10.98 -10.33 -35.39
N ALA A 98 11.86 -9.90 -36.30
CA ALA A 98 12.76 -10.78 -37.05
C ALA A 98 13.64 -11.64 -36.14
N ALA A 99 14.00 -11.13 -34.95
CA ALA A 99 14.76 -11.88 -33.95
C ALA A 99 14.09 -13.21 -33.57
N ARG A 100 12.76 -13.30 -33.56
CA ARG A 100 12.04 -14.54 -33.21
C ARG A 100 12.27 -15.69 -34.20
N PHE A 101 12.68 -15.39 -35.44
CA PHE A 101 12.95 -16.41 -36.46
C PHE A 101 14.29 -17.11 -36.29
N VAL A 102 15.22 -16.54 -35.50
CA VAL A 102 16.57 -17.08 -35.31
C VAL A 102 16.83 -17.63 -33.91
N GLU A 103 15.79 -17.63 -33.06
CA GLU A 103 15.81 -18.26 -31.73
C GLU A 103 15.74 -19.80 -31.83
N GLU A 104 15.67 -20.48 -30.68
CA GLU A 104 15.56 -21.95 -30.63
C GLU A 104 14.10 -22.47 -30.67
N PRO A 105 13.84 -23.64 -31.27
CA PRO A 105 12.48 -24.20 -31.43
C PRO A 105 11.66 -24.42 -30.15
N HIS A 106 12.34 -24.55 -29.01
CA HIS A 106 11.68 -24.75 -27.73
C HIS A 106 11.11 -23.45 -27.13
N PHE A 107 11.47 -22.28 -27.66
CA PHE A 107 10.87 -21.00 -27.28
C PHE A 107 9.50 -20.78 -27.93
N PRO A 108 8.47 -20.35 -27.18
CA PRO A 108 7.16 -20.05 -27.76
C PRO A 108 7.24 -18.98 -28.85
N GLY A 109 8.09 -17.97 -28.70
CA GLY A 109 8.28 -16.92 -29.71
C GLY A 109 8.80 -17.44 -31.04
N TYR A 110 9.70 -18.43 -31.03
CA TYR A 110 10.12 -19.12 -32.24
C TYR A 110 8.96 -19.85 -32.91
N ARG A 111 8.18 -20.61 -32.13
CA ARG A 111 7.02 -21.36 -32.63
C ARG A 111 5.96 -20.43 -33.21
N LEU A 112 5.72 -19.29 -32.57
CA LEU A 112 4.81 -18.26 -33.06
C LEU A 112 5.28 -17.75 -34.43
N ALA A 113 6.54 -17.33 -34.53
CA ALA A 113 7.11 -16.79 -35.76
C ALA A 113 7.02 -17.77 -36.94
N HIS A 114 7.33 -19.05 -36.70
CA HIS A 114 7.31 -20.09 -37.74
C HIS A 114 5.92 -20.63 -38.07
N ALA A 115 4.89 -20.22 -37.32
CA ALA A 115 3.50 -20.56 -37.61
C ALA A 115 2.78 -19.50 -38.47
N ILE A 116 3.41 -18.35 -38.73
CA ILE A 116 2.82 -17.25 -39.51
C ILE A 116 3.04 -17.52 -41.01
N PRO A 117 1.98 -17.76 -41.79
CA PRO A 117 2.08 -17.89 -43.24
C PRO A 117 2.17 -16.51 -43.91
N GLU A 118 2.56 -16.46 -45.19
CA GLU A 118 2.82 -15.18 -45.89
C GLU A 118 1.57 -14.28 -45.92
N GLU A 119 0.39 -14.87 -46.11
CA GLU A 119 -0.88 -14.15 -46.25
C GLU A 119 -1.31 -13.37 -44.98
N TRP A 120 -0.70 -13.64 -43.82
CA TRP A 120 -0.98 -12.90 -42.59
C TRP A 120 -0.09 -11.68 -42.40
N TYR A 121 0.93 -11.45 -43.23
CA TYR A 121 1.64 -10.19 -43.21
C TYR A 121 0.79 -9.10 -43.87
N MET A 122 0.97 -7.86 -43.43
CA MET A 122 0.43 -6.71 -44.15
C MET A 122 1.37 -6.35 -45.31
N HIS A 123 0.81 -6.11 -46.50
CA HIS A 123 1.59 -5.76 -47.69
C HIS A 123 1.29 -4.37 -48.23
N ARG A 124 2.26 -3.85 -48.98
CA ARG A 124 2.10 -2.74 -49.91
C ARG A 124 2.62 -3.23 -51.26
N GLY A 125 1.71 -3.53 -52.18
CA GLY A 125 2.05 -4.29 -53.38
C GLY A 125 2.58 -5.67 -52.98
N THR A 126 3.80 -6.02 -53.40
CA THR A 126 4.41 -7.33 -53.11
C THR A 126 5.32 -7.34 -51.88
N GLN A 127 5.47 -6.20 -51.18
CA GLN A 127 6.40 -6.06 -50.07
C GLN A 127 5.68 -6.10 -48.73
N ARG A 128 6.21 -6.87 -47.77
CA ARG A 128 5.78 -6.81 -46.36
C ARG A 128 6.05 -5.42 -45.80
N VAL A 129 5.11 -4.94 -45.01
CA VAL A 129 5.20 -3.63 -44.33
C VAL A 129 5.69 -3.83 -42.91
N GLY A 130 6.48 -2.89 -42.41
CA GLY A 130 6.94 -2.86 -41.02
C GLY A 130 7.14 -1.43 -40.57
N PHE A 131 6.88 -1.17 -39.29
CA PHE A 131 7.12 0.15 -38.70
C PHE A 131 8.56 0.30 -38.19
N TRP A 132 9.08 -0.74 -37.53
CA TRP A 132 10.45 -0.77 -37.02
C TRP A 132 11.37 -1.57 -37.94
N SER A 133 12.63 -1.16 -38.01
CA SER A 133 13.66 -2.00 -38.64
C SER A 133 13.74 -3.34 -37.90
N GLY A 134 13.56 -4.43 -38.63
CA GLY A 134 13.59 -5.78 -38.05
C GLY A 134 12.27 -6.25 -37.42
N ALA A 135 11.12 -5.63 -37.75
CA ALA A 135 9.80 -6.17 -37.42
C ALA A 135 8.84 -6.02 -38.60
N TRP A 136 7.90 -6.96 -38.74
CA TRP A 136 6.88 -6.94 -39.79
C TRP A 136 5.48 -6.85 -39.18
N LEU A 137 4.64 -6.04 -39.81
CA LEU A 137 3.25 -5.82 -39.43
C LEU A 137 2.42 -7.03 -39.86
N LEU A 138 1.57 -7.50 -38.96
CA LEU A 138 0.61 -8.58 -39.17
C LEU A 138 -0.76 -7.99 -39.45
N ASN A 139 -1.52 -8.68 -40.30
CA ASN A 139 -2.79 -8.22 -40.79
C ASN A 139 -3.89 -8.45 -39.74
N ASN A 140 -4.10 -7.46 -38.88
CA ASN A 140 -5.14 -7.45 -37.86
C ASN A 140 -6.54 -7.10 -38.38
N THR A 141 -6.77 -7.09 -39.69
CA THR A 141 -8.07 -6.69 -40.21
C THR A 141 -9.10 -7.83 -40.10
N ALA A 142 -10.34 -7.49 -39.73
CA ALA A 142 -11.44 -8.46 -39.61
C ALA A 142 -11.80 -9.16 -40.93
N GLN A 143 -11.40 -8.58 -42.07
CA GLN A 143 -11.62 -9.13 -43.41
C GLN A 143 -10.32 -9.48 -44.13
N GLY A 144 -9.23 -9.64 -43.38
CA GLY A 144 -7.95 -10.07 -43.96
C GLY A 144 -7.94 -11.53 -44.41
N PRO A 145 -6.85 -11.94 -45.09
CA PRO A 145 -6.66 -13.30 -45.60
C PRO A 145 -6.73 -14.36 -44.49
N THR A 146 -7.18 -15.55 -44.88
CA THR A 146 -7.24 -16.72 -44.01
C THR A 146 -6.22 -17.77 -44.40
N ASP A 147 -5.69 -18.50 -43.42
CA ASP A 147 -4.89 -19.69 -43.66
C ASP A 147 -5.73 -20.83 -44.28
N SER A 148 -5.07 -21.95 -44.59
CA SER A 148 -5.73 -23.17 -45.10
C SER A 148 -6.81 -23.76 -44.20
N LYS A 149 -6.89 -23.35 -42.92
CA LYS A 149 -7.92 -23.76 -41.95
C LYS A 149 -9.01 -22.71 -41.79
N GLY A 150 -9.00 -21.64 -42.59
CA GLY A 150 -9.95 -20.55 -42.52
C GLY A 150 -9.72 -19.57 -41.36
N ARG A 151 -8.56 -19.61 -40.71
CA ARG A 151 -8.22 -18.72 -39.59
C ARG A 151 -7.52 -17.46 -40.08
N ARG A 152 -7.84 -16.32 -39.49
CA ARG A 152 -7.04 -15.10 -39.60
C ARG A 152 -6.01 -15.05 -38.49
N TRP A 153 -5.07 -14.12 -38.60
CA TRP A 153 -4.14 -13.81 -37.51
C TRP A 153 -4.88 -13.52 -36.18
N THR A 154 -6.00 -12.79 -36.27
CA THR A 154 -6.85 -12.43 -35.11
C THR A 154 -7.59 -13.63 -34.49
N ASP A 155 -7.69 -14.76 -35.19
CA ASP A 155 -8.21 -16.03 -34.66
C ASP A 155 -7.08 -16.91 -34.09
N PHE A 156 -5.94 -16.93 -34.79
CA PHE A 156 -4.81 -17.78 -34.47
C PHE A 156 -4.06 -17.33 -33.22
N LEU A 157 -3.77 -16.02 -33.06
CA LEU A 157 -2.99 -15.56 -31.92
C LEU A 157 -3.67 -15.89 -30.57
N PRO A 158 -4.98 -15.68 -30.38
CA PRO A 158 -5.67 -16.12 -29.18
C PRO A 158 -5.63 -17.64 -28.96
N GLU A 159 -5.70 -18.44 -30.03
CA GLU A 159 -5.53 -19.90 -29.95
C GLU A 159 -4.14 -20.26 -29.43
N PHE A 160 -3.10 -19.70 -30.06
CA PHE A 160 -1.70 -19.89 -29.68
C PHE A 160 -1.46 -19.52 -28.21
N ILE A 161 -1.92 -18.34 -27.78
CA ILE A 161 -1.75 -17.90 -26.40
C ILE A 161 -2.41 -18.86 -25.41
N ALA A 162 -3.62 -19.33 -25.72
CA ALA A 162 -4.34 -20.28 -24.87
C ALA A 162 -3.59 -21.62 -24.76
N THR A 163 -3.04 -22.12 -25.86
CA THR A 163 -2.40 -23.44 -25.92
C THR A 163 -0.96 -23.44 -25.43
N GLU A 164 -0.17 -22.42 -25.77
CA GLU A 164 1.27 -22.39 -25.55
C GLU A 164 1.68 -21.63 -24.30
N LEU A 165 0.89 -20.64 -23.87
CA LEU A 165 1.22 -19.77 -22.73
C LEU A 165 0.30 -20.03 -21.56
N TRP A 166 -1.01 -19.83 -21.73
CA TRP A 166 -1.98 -19.90 -20.64
C TRP A 166 -2.04 -21.30 -19.99
N SER A 167 -1.95 -22.36 -20.80
CA SER A 167 -1.97 -23.75 -20.35
C SER A 167 -0.85 -24.11 -19.36
N THR A 168 0.25 -23.33 -19.32
CA THR A 168 1.38 -23.56 -18.41
C THR A 168 1.03 -23.26 -16.95
N GLY A 169 -0.02 -22.46 -16.69
CA GLY A 169 -0.38 -21.98 -15.36
C GLY A 169 0.61 -20.97 -14.76
N LEU A 170 1.55 -20.44 -15.55
CA LEU A 170 2.57 -19.49 -15.05
C LEU A 170 2.11 -18.04 -15.05
N TRP A 171 1.05 -17.71 -15.79
CA TRP A 171 0.64 -16.34 -16.09
C TRP A 171 -0.71 -15.97 -15.44
N ASP A 172 -0.84 -14.75 -14.92
CA ASP A 172 -2.13 -14.20 -14.48
C ASP A 172 -2.88 -13.49 -15.62
N GLY A 173 -2.17 -13.19 -16.71
CA GLY A 173 -2.75 -12.55 -17.87
C GLY A 173 -1.75 -12.29 -19.00
N ILE A 174 -2.20 -11.52 -19.98
CA ILE A 174 -1.52 -11.26 -21.24
C ILE A 174 -1.43 -9.76 -21.46
N PHE A 175 -0.23 -9.32 -21.80
CA PHE A 175 0.04 -7.98 -22.30
C PHE A 175 0.17 -8.06 -23.81
N LEU A 176 -0.82 -7.49 -24.51
CA LEU A 176 -0.90 -7.38 -25.96
C LEU A 176 -0.32 -6.04 -26.39
N ASP A 177 0.92 -6.08 -26.86
CA ASP A 177 1.58 -4.89 -27.40
C ASP A 177 1.01 -4.49 -28.77
N ASP A 178 1.24 -3.26 -29.18
CA ASP A 178 0.79 -2.68 -30.45
C ASP A 178 -0.74 -2.67 -30.64
N ALA A 179 -1.49 -2.28 -29.61
CA ALA A 179 -2.93 -2.02 -29.70
C ALA A 179 -3.19 -0.64 -30.33
N LEU A 180 -2.83 -0.53 -31.61
CA LEU A 180 -2.80 0.72 -32.38
C LEU A 180 -4.21 1.21 -32.78
N PRO A 181 -4.44 2.53 -32.86
CA PRO A 181 -5.74 3.08 -33.27
C PRO A 181 -6.09 2.81 -34.74
N GLY A 182 -5.12 2.39 -35.55
CA GLY A 182 -5.31 1.99 -36.94
C GLY A 182 -4.00 1.56 -37.58
N ALA A 183 -4.08 0.76 -38.65
CA ALA A 183 -2.92 0.27 -39.38
C ALA A 183 -2.09 1.41 -39.99
N THR A 184 -2.74 2.42 -40.59
CA THR A 184 -2.02 3.46 -41.34
C THR A 184 -1.33 4.50 -40.46
N TYR A 185 -1.59 4.49 -39.14
CA TYR A 185 -1.10 5.48 -38.18
C TYR A 185 0.44 5.60 -38.19
N PHE A 186 1.14 4.47 -38.28
CA PHE A 186 2.60 4.42 -38.23
C PHE A 186 3.26 4.09 -39.57
N VAL A 187 2.59 3.32 -40.42
CA VAL A 187 3.19 2.81 -41.67
C VAL A 187 2.69 3.55 -42.92
N GLY A 188 1.78 4.50 -42.78
CA GLY A 188 1.15 5.23 -43.89
C GLY A 188 0.11 4.40 -44.65
N GLY A 189 -0.48 5.01 -45.68
CA GLY A 189 -1.57 4.42 -46.47
C GLY A 189 -1.13 3.44 -47.57
N GLY A 190 -2.09 3.05 -48.40
CA GLY A 190 -1.88 2.18 -49.56
C GLY A 190 -1.56 0.73 -49.17
N LEU A 191 -2.22 0.25 -48.12
CA LEU A 191 -2.06 -1.10 -47.60
C LEU A 191 -2.99 -2.06 -48.36
N ASP A 192 -2.51 -3.26 -48.67
CA ASP A 192 -3.30 -4.37 -49.20
C ASP A 192 -3.72 -5.26 -48.04
N ALA A 193 -4.85 -4.90 -47.40
CA ALA A 193 -5.37 -5.61 -46.25
C ALA A 193 -6.24 -6.81 -46.66
N THR A 194 -6.78 -6.83 -47.88
CA THR A 194 -7.54 -7.98 -48.41
C THR A 194 -6.64 -9.09 -48.98
N GLY A 195 -5.39 -8.76 -49.32
CA GLY A 195 -4.44 -9.67 -49.95
C GLY A 195 -4.72 -9.92 -51.44
N ASP A 196 -5.42 -9.00 -52.11
CA ASP A 196 -5.81 -9.13 -53.52
C ASP A 196 -4.77 -8.56 -54.52
N GLY A 197 -3.66 -8.03 -53.99
CA GLY A 197 -2.58 -7.40 -54.72
C GLY A 197 -2.79 -5.92 -54.99
N LYS A 198 -3.85 -5.29 -54.47
CA LYS A 198 -4.17 -3.88 -54.65
C LYS A 198 -4.28 -3.16 -53.30
N ALA A 199 -4.00 -1.86 -53.32
CA ALA A 199 -4.21 -1.03 -52.15
C ALA A 199 -5.73 -0.88 -51.87
N ASP A 200 -6.11 -1.12 -50.63
CA ASP A 200 -7.44 -0.87 -50.09
C ASP A 200 -7.58 0.60 -49.65
N ASP A 201 -8.83 1.04 -49.44
CA ASP A 201 -9.12 2.37 -48.89
C ASP A 201 -8.64 2.49 -47.43
N ASP A 202 -7.84 3.51 -47.13
CA ASP A 202 -7.20 3.68 -45.82
C ASP A 202 -8.20 3.78 -44.65
N ALA A 203 -9.36 4.39 -44.87
CA ALA A 203 -10.38 4.50 -43.82
C ALA A 203 -11.06 3.15 -43.57
N TRP A 204 -11.32 2.38 -44.63
CA TRP A 204 -11.78 1.01 -44.53
C TRP A 204 -10.76 0.11 -43.83
N VAL A 205 -9.48 0.16 -44.20
CA VAL A 205 -8.40 -0.62 -43.57
C VAL A 205 -8.35 -0.36 -42.08
N ASN A 206 -8.37 0.91 -41.65
CA ASN A 206 -8.36 1.27 -40.24
C ASN A 206 -9.61 0.79 -39.50
N SER A 207 -10.78 0.87 -40.13
CA SER A 207 -12.02 0.34 -39.54
C SER A 207 -11.96 -1.18 -39.37
N GLN A 208 -11.46 -1.92 -40.37
CA GLN A 208 -11.31 -3.37 -40.27
C GLN A 208 -10.23 -3.78 -39.26
N TRP A 209 -9.15 -3.01 -39.16
CA TRP A 209 -8.10 -3.20 -38.16
C TRP A 209 -8.66 -3.12 -36.75
N GLN A 210 -9.41 -2.07 -36.45
CA GLN A 210 -10.07 -1.90 -35.15
C GLN A 210 -11.06 -3.03 -34.86
N ALA A 211 -11.85 -3.44 -35.86
CA ALA A 211 -12.78 -4.56 -35.72
C ALA A 211 -12.06 -5.89 -35.44
N GLY A 212 -10.95 -6.15 -36.14
CA GLY A 212 -10.19 -7.38 -35.97
C GLY A 212 -9.41 -7.43 -34.66
N TRP A 213 -8.88 -6.30 -34.18
CA TRP A 213 -8.26 -6.23 -32.85
C TRP A 213 -9.29 -6.49 -31.74
N LYS A 214 -10.50 -5.90 -31.84
CA LYS A 214 -11.60 -6.17 -30.90
C LYS A 214 -12.04 -7.64 -30.92
N HIS A 215 -12.12 -8.24 -32.12
CA HIS A 215 -12.37 -9.67 -32.26
C HIS A 215 -11.29 -10.51 -31.57
N MET A 216 -10.01 -10.17 -31.76
CA MET A 216 -8.89 -10.85 -31.10
C MET A 216 -9.00 -10.77 -29.56
N ALA A 217 -9.27 -9.59 -29.00
CA ALA A 217 -9.42 -9.41 -27.56
C ALA A 217 -10.62 -10.21 -27.01
N ALA A 218 -11.75 -10.21 -27.72
CA ALA A 218 -12.93 -10.99 -27.35
C ALA A 218 -12.67 -12.51 -27.40
N GLU A 219 -11.99 -12.98 -28.43
CA GLU A 219 -11.62 -14.39 -28.59
C GLU A 219 -10.61 -14.83 -27.53
N LEU A 220 -9.65 -13.97 -27.19
CA LEU A 220 -8.73 -14.21 -26.08
C LEU A 220 -9.49 -14.35 -24.75
N ARG A 221 -10.38 -13.39 -24.44
CA ARG A 221 -11.23 -13.46 -23.24
C ARG A 221 -12.04 -14.77 -23.19
N ARG A 222 -12.63 -15.17 -24.32
CA ARG A 222 -13.44 -16.40 -24.41
C ARG A 222 -12.60 -17.65 -24.11
N ARG A 223 -11.34 -17.69 -24.56
CA ARG A 223 -10.44 -18.83 -24.38
C ARG A 223 -9.80 -18.89 -23.00
N LEU A 224 -9.38 -17.75 -22.46
CA LEU A 224 -8.65 -17.70 -21.18
C LEU A 224 -9.58 -17.66 -19.97
N GLY A 225 -10.83 -17.24 -20.18
CA GLY A 225 -11.85 -17.13 -19.13
C GLY A 225 -11.90 -15.74 -18.48
N PRO A 226 -12.89 -15.51 -17.61
CA PRO A 226 -13.18 -14.19 -17.05
C PRO A 226 -12.07 -13.66 -16.12
N ASN A 227 -11.27 -14.55 -15.53
CA ASN A 227 -10.25 -14.19 -14.55
C ASN A 227 -8.91 -13.76 -15.17
N ALA A 228 -8.70 -14.04 -16.46
CA ALA A 228 -7.45 -13.66 -17.13
C ALA A 228 -7.33 -12.14 -17.26
N LEU A 229 -6.20 -11.57 -16.87
CA LEU A 229 -5.97 -10.14 -17.12
C LEU A 229 -5.57 -9.95 -18.60
N ILE A 230 -6.19 -8.99 -19.28
CA ILE A 230 -5.81 -8.63 -20.65
C ILE A 230 -5.44 -7.15 -20.64
N MET A 231 -4.20 -6.83 -20.99
CA MET A 231 -3.72 -5.46 -21.09
C MET A 231 -3.35 -5.16 -22.53
N GLY A 232 -3.80 -4.03 -23.07
CA GLY A 232 -3.31 -3.51 -24.35
C GLY A 232 -2.20 -2.47 -24.16
N ASN A 233 -1.52 -2.10 -25.23
CA ASN A 233 -0.57 -0.98 -25.27
C ASN A 233 -0.93 0.01 -26.38
N GLY A 234 -1.19 1.27 -26.02
CA GLY A 234 -1.40 2.34 -27.01
C GLY A 234 -2.77 3.03 -26.94
N SER A 235 -3.82 2.45 -27.54
CA SER A 235 -5.08 3.18 -27.82
C SER A 235 -6.20 2.96 -26.79
N VAL A 236 -6.74 4.07 -26.27
CA VAL A 236 -7.94 4.11 -25.41
C VAL A 236 -9.19 3.51 -26.08
N GLN A 237 -9.19 3.41 -27.41
CA GLN A 237 -10.31 2.87 -28.18
C GLN A 237 -10.67 1.42 -27.80
N TYR A 238 -9.71 0.66 -27.27
CA TYR A 238 -9.88 -0.74 -26.88
C TYR A 238 -10.11 -0.92 -25.38
N ALA A 239 -10.37 0.16 -24.66
CA ALA A 239 -10.57 0.14 -23.21
C ALA A 239 -11.64 -0.88 -22.79
N SER A 240 -12.82 -0.84 -23.42
CA SER A 240 -13.93 -1.76 -23.11
C SER A 240 -13.62 -3.25 -23.31
N ASP A 241 -12.59 -3.56 -24.09
CA ASP A 241 -12.24 -4.92 -24.48
C ASP A 241 -11.11 -5.51 -23.60
N THR A 242 -10.53 -4.70 -22.71
CA THR A 242 -9.36 -5.04 -21.89
C THR A 242 -9.58 -4.75 -20.41
N ASN A 243 -8.70 -5.28 -19.54
CA ASN A 243 -8.57 -4.86 -18.15
C ASN A 243 -7.72 -3.59 -18.01
N GLY A 244 -6.81 -3.31 -18.93
CA GLY A 244 -5.86 -2.23 -18.82
C GLY A 244 -5.31 -1.79 -20.16
N ILE A 245 -4.85 -0.54 -20.21
CA ILE A 245 -4.04 -0.03 -21.30
C ILE A 245 -2.76 0.55 -20.70
N LEU A 246 -1.61 0.18 -21.26
CA LEU A 246 -0.37 0.92 -21.06
C LEU A 246 -0.36 2.12 -22.00
N PHE A 247 -0.13 3.31 -21.47
CA PHE A 247 0.16 4.50 -22.27
C PHE A 247 1.65 4.83 -22.14
N GLU A 248 2.39 4.57 -23.21
CA GLU A 248 3.83 4.74 -23.24
C GLU A 248 4.30 6.17 -23.44
N SER A 249 5.51 6.44 -22.94
CA SER A 249 6.20 7.71 -23.10
C SER A 249 5.36 8.92 -22.63
N PHE A 250 4.48 8.73 -21.65
CA PHE A 250 3.72 9.83 -21.06
C PHE A 250 4.67 10.82 -20.35
N PRO A 251 4.49 12.15 -20.48
CA PRO A 251 3.44 12.91 -21.19
C PRO A 251 3.82 13.36 -22.62
N ARG A 252 4.84 12.76 -23.25
CA ARG A 252 5.45 13.27 -24.50
C ARG A 252 4.45 13.41 -25.65
N TYR A 253 3.60 12.40 -25.86
CA TYR A 253 2.67 12.36 -26.98
C TYR A 253 1.30 12.91 -26.57
N GLY A 254 0.83 13.95 -27.27
CA GLY A 254 -0.45 14.61 -26.98
C GLY A 254 -0.45 15.54 -25.76
N GLY A 255 0.61 15.56 -24.96
CA GLY A 255 0.71 16.36 -23.75
C GLY A 255 0.00 15.74 -22.55
N TRP A 256 0.10 16.40 -21.39
CA TRP A 256 -0.43 15.88 -20.13
C TRP A 256 -1.95 15.78 -20.16
N ALA A 257 -2.66 16.85 -20.56
CA ALA A 257 -4.12 16.89 -20.50
C ALA A 257 -4.78 15.84 -21.40
N GLN A 258 -4.27 15.59 -22.60
CA GLN A 258 -4.82 14.54 -23.48
C GLN A 258 -4.53 13.15 -22.95
N GLY A 259 -3.26 12.88 -22.59
CA GLY A 259 -2.89 11.57 -22.03
C GLY A 259 -3.68 11.24 -20.75
N PHE A 260 -3.91 12.23 -19.89
CA PHE A 260 -4.71 12.04 -18.67
C PHE A 260 -6.21 11.83 -18.95
N ARG A 261 -6.77 12.44 -20.01
CA ARG A 261 -8.15 12.15 -20.46
C ARG A 261 -8.31 10.72 -20.93
N ASP A 262 -7.38 10.26 -21.75
CA ASP A 262 -7.40 8.90 -22.29
C ASP A 262 -7.21 7.89 -21.16
N TYR A 263 -6.33 8.18 -20.22
CA TYR A 263 -6.12 7.39 -19.01
C TYR A 263 -7.37 7.27 -18.13
N GLN A 264 -7.99 8.40 -17.77
CA GLN A 264 -9.24 8.38 -16.99
C GLN A 264 -10.39 7.70 -17.74
N THR A 265 -10.41 7.79 -19.07
CA THR A 265 -11.41 7.11 -19.89
C THR A 265 -11.19 5.60 -19.87
N ALA A 266 -9.95 5.14 -20.04
CA ALA A 266 -9.59 3.72 -19.92
C ALA A 266 -9.99 3.17 -18.54
N ILE A 267 -9.57 3.81 -17.45
CA ILE A 267 -9.88 3.34 -16.09
C ILE A 267 -11.38 3.24 -15.82
N ARG A 268 -12.20 4.14 -16.37
CA ARG A 268 -13.66 4.08 -16.21
C ARG A 268 -14.31 2.97 -17.05
N THR A 269 -13.76 2.68 -18.22
CA THR A 269 -14.40 1.85 -19.24
C THR A 269 -13.95 0.38 -19.22
N ASN A 270 -12.73 0.12 -18.74
CA ASN A 270 -12.14 -1.22 -18.74
C ASN A 270 -12.93 -2.24 -17.93
N ALA A 271 -12.79 -3.51 -18.34
CA ALA A 271 -13.17 -4.64 -17.53
C ALA A 271 -12.46 -4.60 -16.17
N ARG A 272 -13.13 -5.06 -15.11
CA ARG A 272 -12.57 -5.07 -13.75
C ARG A 272 -11.84 -6.39 -13.47
N PRO A 273 -10.74 -6.37 -12.70
CA PRO A 273 -10.06 -5.18 -12.16
C PRO A 273 -9.39 -4.37 -13.28
N SER A 274 -9.27 -3.05 -13.06
CA SER A 274 -8.58 -2.17 -14.00
C SER A 274 -7.08 -2.16 -13.70
N ILE A 275 -6.25 -2.37 -14.72
CA ILE A 275 -4.78 -2.37 -14.64
C ILE A 275 -4.13 -1.35 -15.58
N THR A 276 -4.88 -0.32 -16.00
CA THR A 276 -4.34 0.78 -16.82
C THR A 276 -3.14 1.42 -16.13
N ALA A 277 -2.10 1.68 -16.91
CA ALA A 277 -0.85 2.23 -16.41
C ALA A 277 -0.31 3.32 -17.33
N PHE A 278 0.35 4.32 -16.74
CA PHE A 278 1.30 5.14 -17.48
C PHE A 278 2.67 4.50 -17.45
N ASN A 279 3.34 4.45 -18.60
CA ASN A 279 4.79 4.31 -18.64
C ASN A 279 5.40 5.66 -18.98
N ALA A 280 6.22 6.18 -18.06
CA ALA A 280 7.11 7.29 -18.31
C ALA A 280 8.54 6.76 -18.43
N ASN A 281 9.41 7.47 -19.13
CA ASN A 281 10.78 6.99 -19.33
C ASN A 281 11.79 8.12 -19.48
N THR A 282 13.06 7.76 -19.32
CA THR A 282 14.19 8.69 -19.44
C THR A 282 14.57 9.01 -20.88
N ASN A 283 13.75 8.63 -21.87
CA ASN A 283 14.05 8.79 -23.29
C ASN A 283 15.43 8.24 -23.68
N ASN A 284 15.71 7.02 -23.25
CA ASN A 284 16.95 6.31 -23.54
C ASN A 284 18.22 6.97 -22.99
N SER A 285 18.11 7.82 -21.95
CA SER A 285 19.26 8.54 -21.39
C SER A 285 19.87 7.90 -20.15
N ASN A 286 19.26 6.84 -19.60
CA ASN A 286 19.69 6.19 -18.35
C ASN A 286 19.79 7.18 -17.17
N THR A 287 18.79 8.03 -16.99
CA THR A 287 18.78 9.05 -15.92
C THR A 287 17.77 8.72 -14.84
N PRO A 288 18.03 7.69 -13.99
CA PRO A 288 17.11 7.35 -12.89
C PRO A 288 16.91 8.52 -11.91
N THR A 289 17.84 9.47 -11.88
CA THR A 289 17.80 10.65 -11.02
C THR A 289 16.90 11.78 -11.54
N ASN A 290 16.14 11.57 -12.61
CA ASN A 290 15.12 12.53 -13.04
C ASN A 290 13.87 12.40 -12.16
N TYR A 291 14.03 12.75 -10.88
CA TYR A 291 12.99 12.58 -9.85
C TYR A 291 11.74 13.42 -10.14
N ALA A 292 11.90 14.60 -10.75
CA ALA A 292 10.77 15.45 -11.12
C ALA A 292 9.85 14.77 -12.15
N LEU A 293 10.42 14.21 -13.23
CA LEU A 293 9.62 13.47 -14.22
C LEU A 293 8.98 12.21 -13.62
N MET A 294 9.73 11.48 -12.80
CA MET A 294 9.22 10.30 -12.10
C MET A 294 8.03 10.67 -11.20
N ARG A 295 8.18 11.65 -10.30
CA ARG A 295 7.10 12.12 -9.41
C ARG A 295 5.92 12.69 -10.18
N PHE A 296 6.18 13.48 -11.21
CA PHE A 296 5.14 14.08 -12.05
C PHE A 296 4.18 13.02 -12.59
N THR A 297 4.73 11.94 -13.12
CA THR A 297 3.98 10.88 -13.80
C THR A 297 3.40 9.87 -12.82
N LEU A 298 4.13 9.54 -11.74
CA LEU A 298 3.62 8.78 -10.60
C LEU A 298 2.38 9.44 -10.01
N VAL A 299 2.49 10.71 -9.62
CA VAL A 299 1.38 11.44 -9.00
C VAL A 299 0.21 11.61 -9.98
N THR A 300 0.48 11.81 -11.27
CA THR A 300 -0.59 11.84 -12.28
C THR A 300 -1.38 10.53 -12.30
N SER A 301 -0.70 9.37 -12.24
CA SER A 301 -1.39 8.07 -12.18
C SER A 301 -2.30 7.95 -10.94
N MET A 302 -1.85 8.51 -9.81
CA MET A 302 -2.57 8.54 -8.54
C MET A 302 -3.79 9.48 -8.58
N LEU A 303 -3.90 10.41 -9.53
CA LEU A 303 -5.15 11.17 -9.67
C LEU A 303 -6.34 10.32 -10.17
N ALA A 304 -6.10 9.12 -10.70
CA ALA A 304 -7.13 8.27 -11.31
C ALA A 304 -7.08 6.78 -10.89
N ASP A 305 -6.45 6.42 -9.77
CA ASP A 305 -6.39 5.04 -9.23
C ASP A 305 -5.73 3.99 -10.13
N GLY A 306 -4.92 4.40 -11.10
CA GLY A 306 -4.22 3.46 -11.99
C GLY A 306 -2.79 3.18 -11.55
N TYR A 307 -2.06 2.46 -12.41
CA TYR A 307 -0.70 2.00 -12.16
C TYR A 307 0.35 2.93 -12.79
N PHE A 308 1.57 2.83 -12.29
CA PHE A 308 2.71 3.62 -12.75
C PHE A 308 3.91 2.74 -13.09
N SER A 309 4.59 3.06 -14.20
CA SER A 309 5.86 2.48 -14.60
C SER A 309 6.85 3.59 -14.97
N PHE A 310 8.13 3.41 -14.60
CA PHE A 310 9.23 4.31 -14.98
C PHE A 310 10.48 3.52 -15.38
N ASP A 311 11.02 3.78 -16.57
CA ASP A 311 12.17 3.02 -17.08
C ASP A 311 13.10 3.82 -18.01
N PHE A 312 14.05 3.11 -18.62
CA PHE A 312 15.02 3.69 -19.55
C PHE A 312 14.35 4.24 -20.81
N GLY A 313 13.42 3.51 -21.42
CA GLY A 313 12.66 3.90 -22.62
C GLY A 313 12.69 2.82 -23.70
N GLU A 314 12.19 3.17 -24.89
CA GLU A 314 11.89 2.23 -26.01
C GLU A 314 13.02 1.26 -26.40
N LYS A 315 14.29 1.56 -26.10
CA LYS A 315 15.40 0.65 -26.42
C LYS A 315 15.70 -0.38 -25.33
N ASN A 316 15.16 -0.22 -24.12
CA ASN A 316 15.40 -1.11 -22.99
C ASN A 316 14.33 -0.94 -21.89
N HIS A 317 13.70 -2.05 -21.51
CA HIS A 317 12.77 -2.14 -20.38
C HIS A 317 13.28 -3.21 -19.42
N GLY A 318 14.21 -2.89 -18.53
CA GLY A 318 14.90 -3.89 -17.71
C GLY A 318 15.48 -3.32 -16.43
N GLN A 319 14.79 -2.33 -15.86
CA GLN A 319 15.27 -1.59 -14.70
C GLN A 319 14.34 -1.84 -13.51
N THR A 320 14.95 -2.01 -12.34
CA THR A 320 14.24 -2.05 -11.04
C THR A 320 14.56 -0.80 -10.22
N TRP A 321 14.55 0.38 -10.84
CA TRP A 321 14.81 1.62 -10.10
C TRP A 321 13.74 1.80 -9.02
N TRP A 322 14.18 1.90 -7.77
CA TRP A 322 13.31 2.07 -6.62
C TRP A 322 13.38 3.52 -6.16
N TYR A 323 12.23 4.08 -5.80
CA TYR A 323 12.10 5.47 -5.39
C TYR A 323 11.46 5.59 -4.01
N ASP A 324 11.92 6.55 -3.21
CA ASP A 324 11.40 6.80 -1.86
C ASP A 324 9.86 6.98 -1.87
N GLU A 325 9.31 7.52 -2.96
CA GLU A 325 7.88 7.72 -3.16
C GLU A 325 7.07 6.42 -3.24
N TYR A 326 7.68 5.30 -3.65
CA TYR A 326 6.99 4.01 -3.74
C TYR A 326 6.63 3.45 -2.37
N ASP A 327 7.37 3.82 -1.33
CA ASP A 327 7.13 3.40 0.04
C ASP A 327 6.08 4.28 0.75
N ALA A 328 5.51 5.28 0.06
CA ALA A 328 4.64 6.28 0.69
C ALA A 328 3.30 5.73 1.23
N GLN A 329 2.79 4.63 0.66
CA GLN A 329 1.57 3.91 1.10
C GLN A 329 0.45 4.83 1.64
N LEU A 330 -0.07 5.75 0.81
CA LEU A 330 -1.01 6.79 1.27
C LEU A 330 -2.41 6.27 1.65
N GLY A 331 -2.68 4.98 1.40
CA GLY A 331 -3.98 4.34 1.63
C GLY A 331 -5.00 4.67 0.53
N PRO A 332 -6.28 4.28 0.68
CA PRO A 332 -7.31 4.54 -0.34
C PRO A 332 -7.60 6.03 -0.52
N ALA A 333 -8.01 6.41 -1.73
CA ALA A 333 -8.41 7.78 -2.03
C ALA A 333 -9.67 8.16 -1.23
N SER A 334 -9.60 9.29 -0.53
CA SER A 334 -10.73 9.81 0.27
C SER A 334 -11.73 10.56 -0.61
N VAL A 335 -11.25 11.21 -1.68
CA VAL A 335 -12.06 12.00 -2.62
C VAL A 335 -11.54 11.87 -4.07
N PRO A 336 -12.36 12.17 -5.09
CA PRO A 336 -11.89 12.34 -6.46
C PRO A 336 -10.86 13.48 -6.58
N ALA A 337 -10.02 13.43 -7.62
CA ALA A 337 -9.08 14.51 -7.90
C ALA A 337 -9.79 15.83 -8.23
N THR A 338 -9.22 16.95 -7.78
CA THR A 338 -9.74 18.30 -7.96
C THR A 338 -8.70 19.21 -8.61
N LEU A 339 -9.15 20.09 -9.51
CA LEU A 339 -8.34 21.16 -10.07
C LEU A 339 -8.29 22.32 -9.07
N LEU A 340 -7.08 22.70 -8.66
CA LEU A 340 -6.86 23.88 -7.80
C LEU A 340 -6.62 25.14 -8.62
N GLU A 341 -5.80 25.03 -9.68
CA GLU A 341 -5.51 26.12 -10.60
C GLU A 341 -5.50 25.62 -12.05
N PRO A 342 -6.14 26.33 -13.01
CA PRO A 342 -6.96 27.53 -12.82
C PRO A 342 -8.30 27.22 -12.12
N ALA A 343 -8.70 28.08 -11.19
CA ALA A 343 -9.95 27.89 -10.46
C ALA A 343 -11.17 28.08 -11.38
N GLY A 344 -12.17 27.22 -11.24
CA GLY A 344 -13.45 27.33 -11.95
C GLY A 344 -13.48 26.73 -13.36
N GLU A 345 -12.38 26.16 -13.84
CA GLU A 345 -12.40 25.37 -15.07
C GLU A 345 -12.99 23.96 -14.83
N SER A 346 -13.49 23.36 -15.90
CA SER A 346 -14.12 22.03 -15.87
C SER A 346 -13.46 21.08 -16.88
N GLY A 347 -13.50 19.79 -16.57
CA GLY A 347 -12.79 18.78 -17.37
C GLY A 347 -11.29 18.73 -17.06
N ILE A 348 -10.55 17.98 -17.87
CA ILE A 348 -9.10 17.83 -17.71
C ILE A 348 -8.39 18.91 -18.53
N VAL A 349 -7.71 19.79 -17.84
CA VAL A 349 -6.92 20.91 -18.38
C VAL A 349 -5.55 20.94 -17.70
N GLU A 350 -4.57 21.53 -18.39
CA GLU A 350 -3.26 21.81 -17.80
C GLU A 350 -3.44 22.73 -16.57
N GLY A 351 -2.84 22.35 -15.46
CA GLY A 351 -3.10 22.99 -14.18
C GLY A 351 -2.45 22.29 -12.99
N VAL A 352 -2.79 22.77 -11.81
CA VAL A 352 -2.42 22.15 -10.54
C VAL A 352 -3.58 21.32 -10.03
N TRP A 353 -3.35 20.02 -9.88
CA TRP A 353 -4.35 19.05 -9.46
C TRP A 353 -3.99 18.44 -8.11
N TRP A 354 -5.02 18.20 -7.31
CA TRP A 354 -4.94 17.69 -5.95
C TRP A 354 -5.80 16.45 -5.77
N ARG A 355 -5.36 15.51 -4.94
CA ARG A 355 -6.22 14.41 -4.49
C ARG A 355 -5.86 13.98 -3.08
N GLU A 356 -6.87 13.82 -2.23
CA GLU A 356 -6.67 13.31 -0.87
C GLU A 356 -6.82 11.80 -0.79
N TYR A 357 -6.03 11.25 0.12
CA TYR A 357 -5.97 9.86 0.54
C TYR A 357 -6.24 9.76 2.04
N SER A 358 -6.41 8.55 2.58
CA SER A 358 -6.68 8.36 4.01
C SER A 358 -5.51 8.85 4.87
N ARG A 359 -4.27 8.54 4.46
CA ARG A 359 -3.03 8.89 5.19
C ARG A 359 -2.27 10.07 4.58
N GLY A 360 -2.79 10.72 3.55
CA GLY A 360 -2.05 11.77 2.87
C GLY A 360 -2.77 12.43 1.73
N ALA A 361 -2.00 13.04 0.84
CA ALA A 361 -2.49 13.67 -0.36
C ALA A 361 -1.40 13.71 -1.42
N VAL A 362 -1.81 13.94 -2.66
CA VAL A 362 -0.90 14.16 -3.77
C VAL A 362 -1.25 15.44 -4.51
N LEU A 363 -0.22 16.09 -5.05
CA LEU A 363 -0.32 17.33 -5.82
C LEU A 363 0.52 17.20 -7.09
N VAL A 364 -0.01 17.56 -8.25
CA VAL A 364 0.76 17.62 -9.51
C VAL A 364 0.60 18.97 -10.17
N ASN A 365 1.69 19.53 -10.66
CA ASN A 365 1.69 20.74 -11.48
C ASN A 365 2.02 20.38 -12.92
N SER A 366 1.01 20.30 -13.77
CA SER A 366 1.16 19.99 -15.21
C SER A 366 1.55 21.20 -16.06
N THR A 367 1.51 22.41 -15.47
CA THR A 367 1.86 23.63 -16.18
C THR A 367 3.37 23.75 -16.44
N LYS A 368 3.74 24.72 -17.28
CA LYS A 368 5.13 25.04 -17.62
C LYS A 368 5.83 25.97 -16.62
N ASP A 369 5.11 26.44 -15.62
CA ASP A 369 5.60 27.38 -14.62
C ASP A 369 5.51 26.77 -13.23
N ALA A 370 6.44 27.15 -12.33
CA ALA A 370 6.33 26.78 -10.93
C ALA A 370 5.10 27.46 -10.30
N LYS A 371 4.46 26.75 -9.37
CA LYS A 371 3.23 27.21 -8.70
C LYS A 371 3.42 27.14 -7.19
N ARG A 372 2.79 28.09 -6.50
CA ARG A 372 2.79 28.15 -5.04
C ARG A 372 1.37 27.92 -4.55
N ILE A 373 1.19 26.85 -3.77
CA ILE A 373 -0.13 26.36 -3.38
C ILE A 373 -0.25 26.37 -1.86
N THR A 374 -1.27 27.06 -1.36
CA THR A 374 -1.67 26.96 0.05
C THR A 374 -2.51 25.71 0.27
N LEU A 375 -2.14 24.90 1.25
CA LEU A 375 -2.83 23.66 1.59
C LEU A 375 -3.95 23.92 2.61
N ALA A 376 -5.03 23.15 2.56
CA ALA A 376 -6.16 23.29 3.47
C ALA A 376 -5.80 22.97 4.95
N SER A 377 -4.74 22.19 5.16
CA SER A 377 -4.16 21.88 6.47
C SER A 377 -2.65 21.66 6.30
N PRO A 378 -1.86 21.70 7.39
CA PRO A 378 -0.45 21.32 7.32
C PRO A 378 -0.28 19.82 6.98
N TYR A 379 0.56 19.54 6.01
CA TYR A 379 1.01 18.19 5.65
C TYR A 379 2.50 18.04 5.92
N GLU A 380 2.98 16.81 5.98
CA GLU A 380 4.40 16.49 6.03
C GLU A 380 4.89 16.04 4.65
N ARG A 381 6.02 16.55 4.19
CA ARG A 381 6.71 15.98 3.01
C ARG A 381 7.24 14.58 3.34
N LEU A 382 7.36 13.71 2.34
CA LEU A 382 8.07 12.44 2.54
C LEU A 382 9.49 12.70 3.07
N ARG A 383 10.07 11.71 3.77
CA ARG A 383 11.47 11.73 4.18
C ARG A 383 12.24 10.76 3.30
N GLY A 384 12.89 11.31 2.29
CA GLY A 384 13.65 10.56 1.30
C GLY A 384 15.14 10.86 1.35
N THR A 385 15.93 9.97 0.78
CA THR A 385 17.39 10.13 0.65
C THR A 385 17.80 10.52 -0.78
N GLN A 386 16.93 10.30 -1.76
CA GLN A 386 17.24 10.47 -3.18
C GLN A 386 17.13 11.93 -3.66
N ASP A 387 16.08 12.61 -3.21
CA ASP A 387 15.85 14.05 -3.45
C ASP A 387 15.46 14.75 -2.13
N PRO A 388 16.42 14.98 -1.22
CA PRO A 388 16.16 15.60 0.08
C PRO A 388 15.80 17.08 -0.05
N THR A 389 15.80 17.68 -1.24
CA THR A 389 15.28 19.04 -1.42
C THR A 389 13.76 19.03 -1.41
N VAL A 390 13.16 17.97 -1.99
CA VAL A 390 11.71 17.76 -2.06
C VAL A 390 11.21 16.90 -0.90
N ASN A 391 11.85 15.77 -0.65
CA ASN A 391 11.47 14.80 0.38
C ASN A 391 12.30 15.00 1.67
N ASN A 392 12.07 16.12 2.34
CA ASN A 392 12.84 16.54 3.52
C ASN A 392 12.16 16.29 4.89
N GLY A 393 10.96 15.70 4.91
CA GLY A 393 10.20 15.52 6.15
C GLY A 393 9.69 16.82 6.79
N LYS A 394 9.78 17.98 6.12
CA LYS A 394 9.28 19.24 6.68
C LYS A 394 7.76 19.26 6.68
N ILE A 395 7.20 19.84 7.74
CA ILE A 395 5.78 20.21 7.81
C ILE A 395 5.58 21.48 6.99
N VAL A 396 4.59 21.44 6.09
CA VAL A 396 4.28 22.49 5.13
C VAL A 396 2.78 22.79 5.16
N ALA A 397 2.42 24.06 5.30
CA ALA A 397 1.07 24.57 5.04
C ALA A 397 0.96 25.21 3.64
N GLU A 398 2.11 25.38 2.99
CA GLU A 398 2.25 25.96 1.66
C GLU A 398 3.41 25.28 0.95
N VAL A 399 3.25 25.01 -0.34
CA VAL A 399 4.25 24.32 -1.16
C VAL A 399 4.51 25.07 -2.45
N ASP A 400 5.80 25.28 -2.74
CA ASP A 400 6.27 25.59 -4.09
C ASP A 400 6.45 24.25 -4.82
N ILE A 401 5.68 24.06 -5.90
CA ILE A 401 5.75 22.90 -6.78
C ILE A 401 6.30 23.35 -8.15
N PRO A 402 7.47 22.82 -8.58
CA PRO A 402 8.04 23.16 -9.88
C PRO A 402 7.10 22.83 -11.05
N ALA A 403 7.40 23.39 -12.22
CA ALA A 403 6.74 23.01 -13.46
C ALA A 403 6.96 21.51 -13.73
N GLN A 404 5.90 20.81 -14.15
CA GLN A 404 5.97 19.39 -14.53
C GLN A 404 6.60 18.49 -13.45
N ASP A 405 6.22 18.70 -12.18
CA ASP A 405 6.61 17.89 -11.02
C ASP A 405 5.36 17.50 -10.20
N GLY A 406 5.53 16.55 -9.29
CA GLY A 406 4.52 16.07 -8.34
C GLY A 406 5.03 16.07 -6.90
N LEU A 407 4.12 16.03 -5.95
CA LEU A 407 4.40 15.85 -4.52
C LEU A 407 3.49 14.77 -3.94
N LEU A 408 4.06 13.91 -3.10
CA LEU A 408 3.33 13.07 -2.16
C LEU A 408 3.53 13.65 -0.76
N LEU A 409 2.45 13.74 -0.01
CA LEU A 409 2.42 14.40 1.29
C LEU A 409 1.70 13.51 2.30
N TYR A 410 2.30 13.29 3.46
CA TYR A 410 1.65 12.62 4.58
C TYR A 410 0.72 13.58 5.31
N ARG A 411 -0.47 13.08 5.62
CA ARG A 411 -1.42 13.79 6.47
C ARG A 411 -0.82 13.84 7.86
N ARG A 412 -0.82 15.03 8.45
CA ARG A 412 -0.49 15.17 9.85
C ARG A 412 -1.59 14.49 10.66
N ILE A 413 -1.17 13.54 11.49
CA ILE A 413 -2.04 12.98 12.51
C ILE A 413 -1.97 13.95 13.67
N GLU A 414 -3.07 14.67 13.89
CA GLU A 414 -3.16 15.51 15.07
C GLU A 414 -3.00 14.63 16.31
N PRO A 415 -2.39 15.12 17.39
CA PRO A 415 -2.18 14.30 18.57
C PRO A 415 -3.49 13.75 19.21
N SER A 416 -4.63 14.35 18.85
CA SER A 416 -5.99 13.87 19.16
C SER A 416 -6.44 12.65 18.35
N ALA A 417 -5.74 12.29 17.27
CA ALA A 417 -6.09 11.19 16.37
C ALA A 417 -5.49 9.84 16.78
N LEU A 418 -4.73 9.77 17.89
CA LEU A 418 -4.44 8.49 18.55
C LEU A 418 -5.77 7.85 18.97
N LYS A 419 -6.17 6.76 18.31
CA LYS A 419 -7.43 6.04 18.57
C LYS A 419 -7.27 4.92 19.58
N LYS A 420 -6.07 4.35 19.70
CA LYS A 420 -5.72 3.26 20.61
C LYS A 420 -4.24 3.36 20.98
N SER A 421 -3.87 3.24 22.25
CA SER A 421 -2.47 3.32 22.68
C SER A 421 -2.20 2.52 23.95
N SER A 422 -0.96 2.06 24.17
CA SER A 422 -0.56 1.38 25.42
C SER A 422 -0.42 2.33 26.63
N ASP A 423 0.39 3.40 26.55
CA ASP A 423 0.34 4.62 27.40
C ASP A 423 1.29 5.69 26.83
N PHE A 424 0.97 6.98 26.89
CA PHE A 424 1.91 8.06 26.54
C PHE A 424 1.80 9.24 27.51
N ARG A 425 2.86 10.05 27.62
CA ARG A 425 2.82 11.26 28.47
C ARG A 425 2.25 12.45 27.71
N ASN A 426 1.18 13.06 28.22
CA ASN A 426 0.53 14.20 27.61
C ASN A 426 1.45 15.43 27.58
N GLY A 427 1.65 16.01 26.40
CA GLY A 427 2.60 17.09 26.12
C GLY A 427 4.02 16.63 25.82
N SER A 428 4.29 15.32 25.75
CA SER A 428 5.64 14.81 25.41
C SER A 428 5.92 14.86 23.91
N PHE A 429 7.17 15.10 23.55
CA PHE A 429 7.63 14.95 22.16
C PHE A 429 7.91 13.47 21.88
N VAL A 430 7.18 12.90 20.93
CA VAL A 430 7.26 11.49 20.55
C VAL A 430 7.85 11.36 19.15
N ARG A 431 8.72 10.37 18.97
CA ARG A 431 9.23 9.93 17.67
C ARG A 431 8.58 8.58 17.33
N VAL A 432 8.32 8.36 16.05
CA VAL A 432 7.55 7.19 15.56
C VAL A 432 8.48 6.26 14.79
N TYR A 433 8.51 4.99 15.18
CA TYR A 433 9.39 3.98 14.63
C TYR A 433 8.61 2.72 14.25
N ALA A 434 8.98 2.10 13.13
CA ALA A 434 8.64 0.72 12.88
C ALA A 434 9.42 -0.22 13.82
N LYS A 435 9.03 -1.50 13.87
CA LYS A 435 9.71 -2.52 14.69
C LYS A 435 11.20 -2.65 14.42
N ASP A 436 11.66 -2.34 13.21
CA ASP A 436 13.05 -2.42 12.78
C ASP A 436 13.90 -1.19 13.20
N GLY A 437 13.26 -0.17 13.78
CA GLY A 437 13.90 1.08 14.18
C GLY A 437 13.95 2.14 13.07
N MET A 438 13.36 1.87 11.89
CA MET A 438 13.17 2.88 10.87
C MET A 438 12.17 3.93 11.36
N GLN A 439 12.57 5.20 11.30
CA GLN A 439 11.65 6.29 11.61
C GLN A 439 10.64 6.42 10.46
N VAL A 440 9.40 6.03 10.70
CA VAL A 440 8.36 5.97 9.65
C VAL A 440 7.60 7.29 9.48
N ARG A 441 7.65 8.20 10.46
CA ARG A 441 6.95 9.50 10.43
C ARG A 441 7.71 10.59 11.18
N SER A 442 7.39 11.87 10.95
CA SER A 442 7.94 12.92 11.80
C SER A 442 7.43 12.84 13.23
N ALA A 443 8.29 13.29 14.12
CA ALA A 443 8.00 13.40 15.53
C ALA A 443 6.97 14.51 15.80
N PHE A 444 6.15 14.33 16.83
CA PHE A 444 5.09 15.27 17.21
C PHE A 444 4.97 15.40 18.72
N PHE A 445 4.26 16.43 19.20
CA PHE A 445 3.90 16.52 20.61
C PHE A 445 2.62 15.72 20.85
N ALA A 446 2.70 14.59 21.55
CA ALA A 446 1.53 13.81 21.91
C ALA A 446 0.66 14.59 22.91
N GLN A 447 -0.52 15.05 22.50
CA GLN A 447 -1.39 15.94 23.25
C GLN A 447 -2.86 15.51 23.16
N ARG A 448 -3.53 15.42 24.31
CA ARG A 448 -4.98 15.21 24.39
C ARG A 448 -5.63 16.43 25.04
N ALA A 449 -6.48 17.10 24.27
CA ALA A 449 -7.27 18.22 24.78
C ALA A 449 -8.13 17.77 25.97
N GLY A 450 -8.22 18.62 27.00
CA GLY A 450 -8.98 18.32 28.22
C GLY A 450 -8.26 17.39 29.21
N VAL A 451 -7.08 16.87 28.87
CA VAL A 451 -6.23 16.12 29.80
C VAL A 451 -5.12 17.05 30.33
N PRO A 452 -4.79 17.04 31.63
CA PRO A 452 -3.69 17.85 32.16
C PRO A 452 -2.34 17.52 31.50
N GLY A 453 -1.52 18.53 31.26
CA GLY A 453 -0.14 18.33 30.80
C GLY A 453 0.66 17.48 31.80
N GLY A 454 1.52 16.60 31.30
CA GLY A 454 2.33 15.68 32.08
C GLY A 454 1.62 14.43 32.62
N ALA A 455 0.29 14.31 32.46
CA ALA A 455 -0.43 13.08 32.79
C ALA A 455 0.00 11.93 31.89
N ARG A 456 -0.03 10.69 32.38
CA ARG A 456 0.04 9.50 31.51
C ARG A 456 -1.35 9.23 30.95
N VAL A 457 -1.45 8.87 29.67
CA VAL A 457 -2.71 8.75 28.93
C VAL A 457 -2.76 7.39 28.25
N VAL A 458 -3.89 6.72 28.35
CA VAL A 458 -4.23 5.50 27.61
C VAL A 458 -5.53 5.77 26.85
N ILE A 459 -5.60 5.29 25.62
CA ILE A 459 -6.75 5.46 24.75
C ILE A 459 -7.21 4.06 24.30
N ALA A 460 -8.49 3.75 24.52
CA ALA A 460 -9.09 2.47 24.16
C ALA A 460 -10.62 2.63 24.11
N ASP A 461 -11.32 1.73 23.45
CA ASP A 461 -12.77 1.51 23.65
C ASP A 461 -12.91 0.48 24.79
N ALA A 462 -13.16 0.95 26.01
CA ALA A 462 -13.07 0.13 27.21
C ALA A 462 -14.42 -0.40 27.69
N ASP A 463 -15.52 0.25 27.31
CA ASP A 463 -16.87 -0.22 27.59
C ASP A 463 -17.53 -0.97 26.40
N GLY A 464 -16.83 -1.05 25.27
CA GLY A 464 -17.22 -1.83 24.10
C GLY A 464 -18.34 -1.17 23.29
N ASP A 465 -18.54 0.15 23.44
CA ASP A 465 -19.60 0.90 22.77
C ASP A 465 -19.22 1.36 21.35
N GLY A 466 -18.01 1.04 20.89
CA GLY A 466 -17.47 1.43 19.59
C GLY A 466 -16.91 2.85 19.56
N LYS A 467 -16.86 3.55 20.70
CA LYS A 467 -16.30 4.90 20.81
C LYS A 467 -15.03 4.90 21.63
N THR A 468 -14.20 5.90 21.36
CA THR A 468 -12.93 6.06 22.04
C THR A 468 -13.10 6.64 23.44
N ASP A 469 -12.59 5.93 24.43
CA ASP A 469 -12.45 6.39 25.81
C ASP A 469 -11.02 6.88 26.08
N VAL A 470 -10.91 7.77 27.06
CA VAL A 470 -9.63 8.38 27.46
C VAL A 470 -9.41 8.17 28.94
N PHE A 471 -8.32 7.49 29.27
CA PHE A 471 -7.87 7.26 30.63
C PHE A 471 -6.61 8.06 30.90
N TRP A 472 -6.48 8.66 32.07
CA TRP A 472 -5.24 9.31 32.44
C TRP A 472 -4.92 9.19 33.92
N SER A 473 -3.63 9.12 34.25
CA SER A 473 -3.15 9.15 35.62
C SER A 473 -2.35 10.42 35.91
N LYS A 474 -2.66 11.04 37.05
CA LYS A 474 -1.93 12.20 37.59
C LYS A 474 -2.22 12.37 39.08
N ASP A 475 -1.24 12.82 39.85
CA ASP A 475 -1.37 13.16 41.28
C ASP A 475 -2.05 12.05 42.11
N GLY A 476 -1.65 10.79 41.85
CA GLY A 476 -2.17 9.59 42.51
C GLY A 476 -3.64 9.25 42.21
N ALA A 477 -4.23 9.84 41.17
CA ALA A 477 -5.57 9.53 40.70
C ALA A 477 -5.52 8.94 39.28
N VAL A 478 -6.49 8.08 38.97
CA VAL A 478 -6.79 7.62 37.60
C VAL A 478 -8.16 8.16 37.25
N SER A 479 -8.23 8.94 36.18
CA SER A 479 -9.46 9.52 35.64
C SER A 479 -9.78 8.91 34.29
N MET A 480 -11.07 8.85 33.99
CA MET A 480 -11.63 8.15 32.84
C MET A 480 -12.70 9.06 32.24
N GLN A 481 -12.65 9.26 30.94
CA GLN A 481 -13.69 9.93 30.17
C GLN A 481 -14.14 8.99 29.07
N PHE A 482 -15.39 8.54 29.17
CA PHE A 482 -15.99 7.65 28.19
C PHE A 482 -16.49 8.43 26.96
N GLY A 483 -16.57 7.76 25.81
CA GLY A 483 -17.04 8.33 24.55
C GLY A 483 -18.48 8.89 24.62
N ASN A 484 -19.28 8.38 25.56
CA ASN A 484 -20.62 8.89 25.88
C ASN A 484 -20.63 10.16 26.76
N GLY A 485 -19.48 10.68 27.15
CA GLY A 485 -19.31 11.88 27.96
C GLY A 485 -19.25 11.65 29.48
N THR A 486 -19.52 10.43 29.94
CA THR A 486 -19.42 10.05 31.37
C THR A 486 -17.98 10.20 31.85
N ARG A 487 -17.80 10.72 33.07
CA ARG A 487 -16.49 10.84 33.70
C ARG A 487 -16.46 10.14 35.05
N ARG A 488 -15.34 9.47 35.33
CA ARG A 488 -15.06 8.82 36.61
C ARG A 488 -13.62 9.09 37.03
N THR A 489 -13.40 9.22 38.33
CA THR A 489 -12.05 9.29 38.91
C THR A 489 -11.96 8.37 40.10
N ILE A 490 -10.88 7.58 40.16
CA ILE A 490 -10.56 6.67 41.27
C ILE A 490 -9.17 6.97 41.82
N ARG A 491 -8.90 6.54 43.05
CA ARG A 491 -7.58 6.60 43.70
C ARG A 491 -7.13 5.21 44.12
N PRO A 492 -6.52 4.44 43.20
CA PRO A 492 -6.23 3.02 43.40
C PRO A 492 -5.39 2.70 44.64
N PHE A 493 -4.51 3.63 45.03
CA PHE A 493 -3.58 3.46 46.15
C PHE A 493 -3.93 4.33 47.36
N GLY A 494 -5.23 4.63 47.51
CA GLY A 494 -5.78 5.37 48.64
C GLY A 494 -5.80 6.89 48.44
N SER A 495 -6.63 7.55 49.24
CA SER A 495 -6.93 8.99 49.11
C SER A 495 -5.75 9.91 49.44
N ALA A 496 -4.71 9.42 50.10
CA ALA A 496 -3.52 10.19 50.48
C ALA A 496 -2.39 10.12 49.43
N TYR A 497 -2.37 9.11 48.55
CA TYR A 497 -1.31 8.97 47.56
C TYR A 497 -1.40 10.07 46.50
N ARG A 498 -0.26 10.72 46.21
CA ARG A 498 -0.15 11.80 45.21
C ARG A 498 0.95 11.55 44.18
N GLY A 499 1.61 10.39 44.23
CA GLY A 499 2.69 10.06 43.30
C GLY A 499 2.21 9.51 41.95
N ASP A 500 3.18 9.09 41.14
CA ASP A 500 2.95 8.57 39.80
C ASP A 500 2.26 7.19 39.82
N ILE A 501 1.39 6.97 38.85
CA ILE A 501 0.72 5.68 38.61
C ILE A 501 0.99 5.28 37.16
N SER A 502 1.66 4.14 36.95
CA SER A 502 1.68 3.49 35.64
C SER A 502 0.31 2.88 35.36
N LEU A 503 -0.16 2.98 34.12
CA LEU A 503 -1.52 2.61 33.75
C LEU A 503 -1.50 1.84 32.43
N ALA A 504 -2.26 0.76 32.36
CA ALA A 504 -2.58 0.04 31.12
C ALA A 504 -4.06 -0.38 31.15
N VAL A 505 -4.66 -0.57 29.97
CA VAL A 505 -6.05 -0.97 29.80
C VAL A 505 -6.13 -2.16 28.85
N GLY A 506 -6.83 -3.22 29.25
CA GLY A 506 -6.97 -4.43 28.44
C GLY A 506 -7.86 -5.46 29.09
N ASN A 507 -8.37 -6.37 28.27
CA ASN A 507 -9.25 -7.44 28.70
C ASN A 507 -8.45 -8.53 29.43
N VAL A 508 -8.78 -8.79 30.69
CA VAL A 508 -8.08 -9.78 31.52
C VAL A 508 -8.90 -11.04 31.82
N ASP A 509 -10.16 -11.12 31.39
CA ASP A 509 -11.07 -12.21 31.75
C ASP A 509 -12.04 -12.68 30.65
N ARG A 510 -11.86 -12.22 29.42
CA ARG A 510 -12.66 -12.53 28.22
C ARG A 510 -14.10 -12.02 28.27
N ASP A 511 -14.41 -11.02 29.08
CA ASP A 511 -15.67 -10.29 28.93
C ASP A 511 -15.56 -9.19 27.84
N SER A 512 -16.60 -8.39 27.62
CA SER A 512 -16.54 -7.30 26.63
C SER A 512 -15.96 -6.00 27.18
N ALA A 513 -15.86 -5.87 28.51
CA ALA A 513 -15.27 -4.72 29.17
C ALA A 513 -13.74 -4.90 29.23
N LEU A 514 -13.03 -3.78 29.37
CA LEU A 514 -11.59 -3.80 29.63
C LEU A 514 -11.32 -3.40 31.08
N GLU A 515 -10.28 -3.99 31.67
CA GLU A 515 -9.85 -3.70 33.04
C GLU A 515 -8.68 -2.72 33.05
N LEU A 516 -8.48 -2.12 34.23
CA LEU A 516 -7.32 -1.27 34.51
C LEU A 516 -6.24 -2.09 35.20
N VAL A 517 -5.03 -2.06 34.64
CA VAL A 517 -3.83 -2.52 35.34
C VAL A 517 -3.05 -1.29 35.78
N VAL A 518 -2.81 -1.17 37.08
CA VAL A 518 -2.13 0.00 37.66
C VAL A 518 -0.92 -0.39 38.50
N GLY A 519 0.18 0.33 38.29
CA GLY A 519 1.43 0.19 39.04
C GLY A 519 1.71 1.44 39.88
N ILE A 520 2.06 1.28 41.15
CA ILE A 520 2.39 2.43 42.01
C ILE A 520 3.84 2.89 41.81
N GLY A 521 4.09 4.20 41.81
CA GLY A 521 5.40 4.77 41.48
C GLY A 521 6.46 4.72 42.60
N ASN A 522 6.10 4.33 43.84
CA ASN A 522 7.05 4.35 44.98
C ASN A 522 7.22 2.99 45.69
N LYS A 523 6.57 1.94 45.15
CA LYS A 523 6.65 0.53 45.58
C LYS A 523 6.35 -0.34 44.35
N ALA A 524 6.68 -1.61 44.38
CA ALA A 524 6.41 -2.50 43.25
C ALA A 524 5.01 -3.11 43.22
N GLN A 525 3.99 -2.46 43.81
CA GLN A 525 2.65 -3.04 43.86
C GLN A 525 1.91 -2.80 42.54
N VAL A 526 1.34 -3.89 42.01
CA VAL A 526 0.42 -3.90 40.86
C VAL A 526 -0.98 -4.20 41.37
N ARG A 527 -2.01 -3.59 40.74
CA ARG A 527 -3.41 -3.93 40.95
C ARG A 527 -4.12 -4.07 39.61
N VAL A 528 -5.02 -5.05 39.53
CA VAL A 528 -5.99 -5.22 38.45
C VAL A 528 -7.35 -4.78 38.99
N LEU A 529 -7.98 -3.84 38.31
CA LEU A 529 -9.22 -3.20 38.75
C LEU A 529 -10.26 -3.22 37.64
N GLU A 530 -11.51 -3.40 38.04
CA GLU A 530 -12.66 -3.05 37.24
C GLU A 530 -12.66 -1.54 36.93
N LEU A 531 -13.37 -1.11 35.86
CA LEU A 531 -13.62 0.32 35.59
C LEU A 531 -14.41 1.02 36.71
N SER A 532 -15.04 0.25 37.60
CA SER A 532 -15.66 0.74 38.84
C SER A 532 -14.66 1.13 39.93
N GLY A 533 -13.41 0.69 39.83
CA GLY A 533 -12.37 0.81 40.84
C GLY A 533 -12.34 -0.35 41.85
N VAL A 534 -13.21 -1.35 41.69
CA VAL A 534 -13.17 -2.58 42.48
C VAL A 534 -11.92 -3.37 42.11
N SER A 535 -11.13 -3.76 43.12
CA SER A 535 -9.90 -4.53 42.92
C SER A 535 -10.21 -6.00 42.72
N ARG A 536 -9.66 -6.60 41.65
CA ARG A 536 -9.74 -8.04 41.35
C ARG A 536 -8.54 -8.78 41.89
N ALA A 537 -7.35 -8.24 41.66
CA ALA A 537 -6.08 -8.80 42.10
C ALA A 537 -5.11 -7.69 42.52
N ALA A 538 -4.20 -8.02 43.44
CA ALA A 538 -3.12 -7.13 43.86
C ALA A 538 -1.93 -7.96 44.35
N TRP A 539 -0.72 -7.60 43.89
CA TRP A 539 0.52 -8.27 44.29
C TRP A 539 1.71 -7.33 44.19
N ASP A 540 2.83 -7.72 44.80
CA ASP A 540 4.11 -7.03 44.64
C ASP A 540 4.90 -7.69 43.49
N ALA A 541 5.12 -6.96 42.40
CA ALA A 541 5.83 -7.45 41.22
C ALA A 541 7.32 -7.66 41.45
N TYR A 542 7.89 -6.96 42.43
CA TYR A 542 9.31 -7.07 42.83
C TYR A 542 9.41 -7.17 44.34
N VAL A 543 10.65 -7.35 44.85
CA VAL A 543 10.89 -7.54 46.28
C VAL A 543 10.25 -6.43 47.13
N PRO A 544 9.63 -6.74 48.29
CA PRO A 544 8.79 -5.79 49.03
C PRO A 544 9.48 -4.52 49.54
N TRP A 545 10.81 -4.50 49.62
CA TRP A 545 11.61 -3.32 50.00
C TRP A 545 12.03 -2.46 48.81
N PHE A 546 11.78 -2.88 47.56
CA PHE A 546 12.03 -2.06 46.39
C PHE A 546 11.08 -0.85 46.38
N ARG A 547 11.64 0.34 46.09
CA ARG A 547 10.93 1.63 46.14
C ARG A 547 10.90 2.37 44.80
N GLY A 548 11.50 1.79 43.76
CA GLY A 548 11.58 2.40 42.43
C GLY A 548 10.26 2.42 41.64
N GLY A 549 9.20 1.82 42.17
CA GLY A 549 7.94 1.72 41.45
C GLY A 549 7.89 0.56 40.45
N VAL A 550 6.80 0.48 39.69
CA VAL A 550 6.61 -0.51 38.63
C VAL A 550 5.91 0.11 37.43
N HIS A 551 6.46 -0.14 36.24
CA HIS A 551 5.82 0.12 34.95
C HIS A 551 5.00 -1.10 34.55
N VAL A 552 3.80 -0.89 34.00
CA VAL A 552 2.87 -1.96 33.62
C VAL A 552 2.43 -1.79 32.17
N ALA A 553 2.31 -2.91 31.46
CA ALA A 553 1.71 -3.04 30.14
C ALA A 553 0.86 -4.31 30.09
N ILE A 554 -0.05 -4.41 29.11
CA ILE A 554 -0.97 -5.54 28.95
C ILE A 554 -1.16 -5.84 27.46
N GLY A 555 -1.14 -7.12 27.10
CA GLY A 555 -1.37 -7.58 25.72
C GLY A 555 -1.38 -9.10 25.61
N ASP A 556 -1.80 -9.60 24.45
CA ASP A 556 -1.95 -11.03 24.16
C ASP A 556 -0.63 -11.59 23.62
N LEU A 557 0.20 -12.12 24.52
CA LEU A 557 1.59 -12.46 24.20
C LEU A 557 1.74 -13.81 23.50
N ASP A 558 0.77 -14.72 23.66
CA ASP A 558 0.79 -16.05 23.03
C ASP A 558 -0.26 -16.24 21.93
N GLY A 559 -1.18 -15.29 21.76
CA GLY A 559 -2.23 -15.28 20.74
C GLY A 559 -3.46 -16.10 21.12
N ASP A 560 -3.69 -16.36 22.41
CA ASP A 560 -4.82 -17.17 22.90
C ASP A 560 -6.10 -16.37 23.16
N GLY A 561 -6.03 -15.04 23.08
CA GLY A 561 -7.12 -14.10 23.34
C GLY A 561 -7.26 -13.69 24.81
N LEU A 562 -6.46 -14.23 25.73
CA LEU A 562 -6.22 -13.67 27.06
C LEU A 562 -5.03 -12.72 26.97
N ARG A 563 -5.04 -11.70 27.82
CA ARG A 563 -3.91 -10.78 27.91
C ARG A 563 -3.10 -11.03 29.16
N GLU A 564 -1.79 -11.09 28.98
CA GLU A 564 -0.82 -11.14 30.06
C GLU A 564 -0.43 -9.73 30.49
N ILE A 565 0.03 -9.64 31.73
CA ILE A 565 0.53 -8.40 32.30
C ILE A 565 2.05 -8.44 32.28
N VAL A 566 2.66 -7.42 31.70
CA VAL A 566 4.11 -7.23 31.66
C VAL A 566 4.49 -6.11 32.62
N THR A 567 5.46 -6.36 33.48
CA THR A 567 5.97 -5.36 34.41
C THR A 567 7.43 -5.04 34.16
N GLY A 568 7.79 -3.77 34.19
CA GLY A 568 9.17 -3.27 34.21
C GLY A 568 9.52 -2.65 35.57
N ALA A 569 10.70 -2.93 36.10
CA ALA A 569 11.16 -2.27 37.33
C ALA A 569 11.49 -0.79 37.04
N GLY A 570 11.06 0.12 37.93
CA GLY A 570 11.37 1.55 37.81
C GLY A 570 12.80 1.92 38.27
N PRO A 571 13.11 3.22 38.41
CA PRO A 571 14.44 3.71 38.77
C PRO A 571 15.01 3.08 40.05
N THR A 572 16.33 2.99 40.15
CA THR A 572 17.12 2.24 41.17
C THR A 572 17.05 0.72 41.04
N GLY A 573 16.11 0.18 40.25
CA GLY A 573 16.05 -1.22 39.87
C GLY A 573 16.88 -1.52 38.63
N GLY A 574 17.25 -2.80 38.43
CA GLY A 574 17.75 -3.25 37.13
C GLY A 574 16.66 -3.20 36.06
N PRO A 575 17.00 -3.28 34.76
CA PRO A 575 16.04 -3.28 33.64
C PRO A 575 15.29 -4.62 33.54
N HIS A 576 14.75 -5.09 34.66
CA HIS A 576 14.10 -6.39 34.78
C HIS A 576 12.66 -6.30 34.30
N ILE A 577 12.28 -7.22 33.43
CA ILE A 577 10.92 -7.45 32.94
C ILE A 577 10.41 -8.75 33.56
N ARG A 578 9.15 -8.77 33.97
CA ARG A 578 8.43 -9.97 34.43
C ARG A 578 7.06 -10.06 33.78
N ILE A 579 6.60 -11.29 33.55
CA ILE A 579 5.33 -11.57 32.88
C ILE A 579 4.41 -12.34 33.84
N TRP A 580 3.17 -11.88 33.93
CA TRP A 580 2.19 -12.32 34.91
C TRP A 580 0.89 -12.69 34.22
N LYS A 581 0.23 -13.70 34.78
CA LYS A 581 -1.20 -13.90 34.62
C LYS A 581 -1.96 -12.80 35.36
N THR A 582 -3.23 -12.68 35.02
CA THR A 582 -4.12 -11.62 35.51
C THR A 582 -4.49 -11.76 36.99
N ASP A 583 -4.30 -12.95 37.54
CA ASP A 583 -4.43 -13.27 38.97
C ASP A 583 -3.15 -12.96 39.79
N GLY A 584 -2.08 -12.50 39.14
CA GLY A 584 -0.79 -12.20 39.76
C GLY A 584 0.16 -13.41 39.87
N ASN A 585 -0.20 -14.58 39.33
CA ASN A 585 0.72 -15.70 39.18
C ASN A 585 1.72 -15.43 38.06
N VAL A 586 2.97 -15.86 38.23
CA VAL A 586 4.00 -15.74 37.19
C VAL A 586 3.63 -16.65 36.02
N TRP A 587 3.66 -16.11 34.79
CA TRP A 587 3.28 -16.84 33.59
C TRP A 587 4.48 -17.57 32.94
N GLY A 588 5.62 -16.89 32.80
CA GLY A 588 6.82 -17.44 32.13
C GLY A 588 8.17 -17.03 32.73
N GLY A 589 8.18 -16.31 33.86
CA GLY A 589 9.40 -15.83 34.51
C GLY A 589 9.71 -14.37 34.19
N GLY A 590 11.00 -14.03 34.09
CA GLY A 590 11.47 -12.67 33.82
C GLY A 590 12.93 -12.62 33.34
N PHE A 591 13.29 -11.53 32.68
CA PHE A 591 14.60 -11.33 32.06
C PHE A 591 15.05 -9.86 32.17
N PHE A 592 16.35 -9.61 32.04
CA PHE A 592 16.87 -8.25 31.97
C PHE A 592 16.87 -7.78 30.51
N ALA A 593 16.12 -6.71 30.22
CA ALA A 593 15.99 -6.16 28.87
C ALA A 593 17.27 -5.47 28.38
N PHE A 594 18.09 -4.96 29.31
CA PHE A 594 19.39 -4.33 29.05
C PHE A 594 20.47 -4.90 29.99
N ASP A 595 21.65 -4.30 30.06
CA ASP A 595 22.70 -4.75 30.97
C ASP A 595 22.17 -4.77 32.42
N ALA A 596 22.30 -5.91 33.09
CA ALA A 596 21.81 -6.12 34.46
C ALA A 596 22.48 -5.21 35.50
N LYS A 597 23.50 -4.42 35.14
CA LYS A 597 24.13 -3.36 35.95
C LYS A 597 23.49 -1.99 35.77
N GLU A 598 22.71 -1.76 34.73
CA GLU A 598 21.96 -0.52 34.55
C GLU A 598 20.94 -0.39 35.69
N ARG A 599 20.79 0.81 36.26
CA ARG A 599 19.92 1.07 37.43
C ARG A 599 18.84 2.10 37.16
N GLY A 600 18.66 2.49 35.89
CA GLY A 600 17.60 3.41 35.47
C GLY A 600 16.22 2.78 35.39
N GLY A 601 16.09 1.47 35.61
CA GLY A 601 14.87 0.72 35.36
C GLY A 601 14.63 0.44 33.86
N VAL A 602 13.38 0.12 33.52
CA VAL A 602 12.93 -0.16 32.14
C VAL A 602 11.48 0.25 31.93
N SER A 603 11.22 1.00 30.85
CA SER A 603 9.86 1.26 30.36
C SER A 603 9.39 0.06 29.54
N VAL A 604 8.11 -0.33 29.66
CA VAL A 604 7.53 -1.45 28.91
C VAL A 604 6.26 -1.01 28.18
N ALA A 605 6.10 -1.47 26.94
CA ALA A 605 4.87 -1.45 26.15
C ALA A 605 4.68 -2.82 25.50
N VAL A 606 3.45 -3.14 25.10
CA VAL A 606 3.10 -4.43 24.48
C VAL A 606 2.18 -4.20 23.29
N GLY A 607 2.46 -4.85 22.15
CA GLY A 607 1.63 -4.84 20.95
C GLY A 607 2.23 -5.62 19.78
N ASP A 608 1.38 -6.10 18.87
CA ASP A 608 1.73 -6.84 17.64
C ASP A 608 2.41 -5.94 16.59
N VAL A 609 3.65 -5.51 16.89
CA VAL A 609 4.42 -4.60 16.02
C VAL A 609 5.01 -5.32 14.80
N ASN A 610 4.82 -6.64 14.70
CA ASN A 610 5.32 -7.45 13.60
C ASN A 610 4.23 -8.00 12.66
N GLY A 611 2.95 -7.92 13.06
CA GLY A 611 1.77 -8.32 12.29
C GLY A 611 1.51 -9.83 12.28
N ASP A 612 2.03 -10.60 13.22
CA ASP A 612 1.89 -12.06 13.27
C ASP A 612 0.70 -12.56 14.12
N GLY A 613 -0.03 -11.62 14.74
CA GLY A 613 -1.18 -11.89 15.60
C GLY A 613 -0.82 -12.14 17.05
N LYS A 614 0.44 -11.95 17.45
CA LYS A 614 0.90 -12.01 18.85
C LYS A 614 1.55 -10.69 19.23
N ASP A 615 1.32 -10.26 20.46
CA ASP A 615 1.92 -9.02 20.92
C ASP A 615 3.40 -9.22 21.32
N GLU A 616 4.28 -8.32 20.86
CA GLU A 616 5.67 -8.22 21.32
C GLU A 616 5.80 -7.41 22.61
N ILE A 617 6.93 -7.58 23.31
CA ILE A 617 7.34 -6.73 24.43
C ILE A 617 8.34 -5.68 23.93
N ILE A 618 7.99 -4.41 24.05
CA ILE A 618 8.83 -3.27 23.68
C ILE A 618 9.43 -2.68 24.97
N ALA A 619 10.75 -2.60 25.04
CA ALA A 619 11.49 -2.10 26.19
C ALA A 619 12.24 -0.81 25.86
N GLY A 620 12.03 0.23 26.67
CA GLY A 620 12.79 1.49 26.64
C GLY A 620 13.82 1.53 27.76
N SER A 621 15.07 1.88 27.44
CA SER A 621 16.16 1.99 28.43
C SER A 621 15.87 3.07 29.47
N GLY A 622 16.16 2.78 30.74
CA GLY A 622 15.91 3.71 31.84
C GLY A 622 16.88 4.90 31.94
N GLU A 623 16.66 5.72 32.97
CA GLU A 623 17.42 6.93 33.28
C GLU A 623 18.94 6.69 33.34
N GLY A 624 19.72 7.64 32.81
CA GLY A 624 21.18 7.62 32.81
C GLY A 624 21.82 6.62 31.83
N SER A 625 21.02 5.93 31.02
CA SER A 625 21.50 4.97 30.03
C SER A 625 21.47 5.57 28.62
N ILE A 626 22.26 5.00 27.70
CA ILE A 626 22.13 5.32 26.27
C ILE A 626 20.71 4.98 25.83
N PRO A 627 19.96 5.93 25.24
CA PRO A 627 18.55 5.75 24.93
C PRO A 627 18.39 4.72 23.82
N ARG A 628 17.89 3.55 24.19
CA ARG A 628 17.67 2.40 23.31
C ARG A 628 16.24 1.89 23.44
N VAL A 629 15.75 1.35 22.33
CA VAL A 629 14.53 0.54 22.29
C VAL A 629 14.93 -0.87 21.90
N ARG A 630 14.35 -1.86 22.59
CA ARG A 630 14.46 -3.28 22.24
C ARG A 630 13.08 -3.89 22.09
N VAL A 631 12.93 -4.76 21.11
CA VAL A 631 11.70 -5.51 20.84
C VAL A 631 11.99 -6.98 21.12
N PHE A 632 11.14 -7.61 21.93
CA PHE A 632 11.28 -9.01 22.33
C PHE A 632 10.03 -9.80 22.00
N ALA A 633 10.21 -11.08 21.67
CA ALA A 633 9.13 -12.06 21.73
C ALA A 633 8.76 -12.34 23.20
N PHE A 634 7.61 -12.98 23.42
CA PHE A 634 7.11 -13.26 24.78
C PHE A 634 8.06 -14.11 25.64
N ASP A 635 8.89 -14.95 25.02
CA ASP A 635 9.88 -15.80 25.70
C ASP A 635 11.18 -15.05 26.09
N GLY A 636 11.26 -13.75 25.79
CA GLY A 636 12.43 -12.91 26.04
C GLY A 636 13.49 -12.96 24.93
N THR A 637 13.22 -13.63 23.81
CA THR A 637 14.10 -13.59 22.63
C THR A 637 14.13 -12.17 22.06
N LEU A 638 15.32 -11.60 21.94
CA LEU A 638 15.51 -10.29 21.31
C LEU A 638 15.24 -10.39 19.81
N LEU A 639 14.23 -9.68 19.34
CA LEU A 639 13.89 -9.58 17.92
C LEU A 639 14.60 -8.42 17.25
N ASN A 640 14.68 -7.26 17.94
CA ASN A 640 15.37 -6.10 17.41
C ASN A 640 15.87 -5.12 18.49
N GLU A 641 16.86 -4.29 18.14
CA GLU A 641 17.38 -3.20 18.95
C GLU A 641 17.74 -1.99 18.10
N PHE A 642 17.41 -0.78 18.56
CA PHE A 642 17.89 0.46 17.96
C PHE A 642 18.20 1.54 18.99
N THR A 643 19.17 2.40 18.65
CA THR A 643 19.66 3.49 19.51
C THR A 643 19.13 4.83 19.01
N LEU A 644 18.56 5.63 19.91
CA LEU A 644 17.82 6.86 19.60
C LEU A 644 18.68 8.13 19.67
N ALA A 645 19.76 8.09 20.45
CA ALA A 645 20.77 9.14 20.58
C ALA A 645 22.08 8.56 21.13
N SER A 646 23.19 9.26 20.89
CA SER A 646 24.54 8.84 21.27
C SER A 646 24.95 9.21 22.70
N HIS A 647 24.13 9.98 23.41
CA HIS A 647 24.40 10.42 24.79
C HIS A 647 23.35 9.88 25.75
N PRO A 648 23.71 9.62 27.02
CA PRO A 648 22.75 9.13 28.01
C PRO A 648 21.54 10.05 28.17
N SER A 649 20.34 9.46 28.27
CA SER A 649 19.12 10.23 28.56
C SER A 649 18.97 10.46 30.06
N ALA A 650 18.73 11.70 30.49
CA ALA A 650 18.49 12.04 31.89
C ALA A 650 17.18 11.44 32.44
N ILE A 651 16.19 11.21 31.58
CA ILE A 651 14.85 10.76 31.95
C ILE A 651 14.49 9.36 31.41
N GLY A 652 15.42 8.73 30.70
CA GLY A 652 15.20 7.44 30.04
C GLY A 652 14.28 7.54 28.82
N VAL A 653 14.03 6.40 28.18
CA VAL A 653 13.12 6.26 27.04
C VAL A 653 11.80 5.71 27.54
N HIS A 654 10.72 6.46 27.32
CA HIS A 654 9.36 5.95 27.51
C HIS A 654 8.81 5.49 26.16
N VAL A 655 8.35 4.23 26.13
CA VAL A 655 7.83 3.56 24.93
C VAL A 655 6.33 3.36 25.03
N SER A 656 5.64 3.56 23.91
CA SER A 656 4.23 3.21 23.70
C SER A 656 4.10 2.51 22.35
N VAL A 657 3.00 1.79 22.16
CA VAL A 657 2.56 1.37 20.83
C VAL A 657 1.22 1.99 20.47
N SER A 658 1.02 2.28 19.20
CA SER A 658 -0.25 2.76 18.62
C SER A 658 -0.19 2.49 17.13
N ASP A 659 -1.27 1.92 16.57
CA ASP A 659 -1.51 1.95 15.13
C ASP A 659 -1.90 3.38 14.79
N ILE A 660 -0.89 4.16 14.40
CA ILE A 660 -1.05 5.58 14.08
C ILE A 660 -1.63 5.71 12.68
N ASP A 661 -1.36 4.77 11.78
CA ASP A 661 -1.70 4.91 10.38
C ASP A 661 -2.76 3.96 9.81
N ASP A 662 -3.42 3.24 10.71
CA ASP A 662 -4.53 2.35 10.44
C ASP A 662 -4.16 1.25 9.41
N ASP A 663 -2.88 0.81 9.37
CA ASP A 663 -2.43 -0.30 8.53
C ASP A 663 -2.62 -1.69 9.21
N GLY A 664 -3.00 -1.68 10.49
CA GLY A 664 -3.22 -2.87 11.30
C GLY A 664 -1.99 -3.36 12.07
N VAL A 665 -0.82 -2.73 11.89
CA VAL A 665 0.43 -3.01 12.59
C VAL A 665 0.83 -1.79 13.42
N PRO A 666 0.75 -1.81 14.76
CA PRO A 666 1.11 -0.65 15.56
C PRO A 666 2.57 -0.19 15.43
N GLU A 667 2.77 1.13 15.33
CA GLU A 667 4.08 1.76 15.46
C GLU A 667 4.56 1.87 16.91
N ILE A 668 5.89 1.89 17.07
CA ILE A 668 6.56 2.19 18.34
C ILE A 668 6.72 3.70 18.48
N LEU A 669 6.15 4.26 19.53
CA LEU A 669 6.31 5.66 19.92
C LEU A 669 7.35 5.76 21.03
N ALA A 670 8.42 6.51 20.80
CA ALA A 670 9.46 6.74 21.79
C ALA A 670 9.55 8.22 22.19
N SER A 671 9.56 8.48 23.49
CA SER A 671 9.77 9.81 24.08
C SER A 671 10.90 9.79 25.11
N GLY A 672 11.28 10.97 25.62
CA GLY A 672 12.38 11.10 26.57
C GLY A 672 13.77 11.19 25.92
N ILE A 673 13.80 11.57 24.64
CA ILE A 673 15.02 11.81 23.86
C ILE A 673 15.18 13.31 23.72
N GLU A 674 16.09 13.90 24.49
CA GLU A 674 16.42 15.33 24.34
C GLU A 674 17.11 15.56 22.97
N PRO A 675 16.82 16.69 22.29
CA PRO A 675 17.61 17.09 21.13
C PRO A 675 19.08 17.21 21.54
N ALA A 676 20.00 16.76 20.68
CA ALA A 676 21.40 17.09 20.87
C ALA A 676 21.53 18.62 20.86
N SER A 677 22.04 19.18 21.97
CA SER A 677 22.30 20.61 22.14
C SER A 677 23.32 21.15 21.14
#